data_AF-A0A4S8PR04-F1
#
_entry.id   AF-A0A4S8PR04-F1
#
_cell.length_a   1.000
_cell.length_b   1.000
_cell.length_c   1.000
_cell.angle_alpha   90.00
_cell.angle_beta   90.00
_cell.angle_gamma   90.00
#
_symmetry.space_group_name_H-M   'P 1'
#
loop_
_entity.id
_entity.type
_entity.pdbx_description
1 polymer ?
#
loop_
_entity_poly.entity_id
_entity_poly.type
_entity_poly.pdbx_seq_one_letter_code
_entity_poly.pdbx_strand_id
1 'polypeptide(L)'
;MPVVGALVGAAVHPRHEHRRRHQHRAAERGQPARARYRARGFTFHSAPPDRTIDPPSAAPHRARVNPRDGSTTVCVSYCRAGVLRLRDTSPGVETAPRGVWTDLTKVAAMAMSNPRPAGVSIDFGTSHTVASIRRADGRVHQQLFDGSPQLPSAVFMNDEGGPVVGADALHGGRRKPERFEPNPKRRIDDATILLGETELPVTSVIAAVLSRVARDCQQTLGDLGQVTVTVPAAWGPTRRHIVADAATAAGLGKVDLIAEPVAAASYFVETLQHDVPIGSGVVVYDLGGGTFDATVLRRSAGGFDILAVDGALDLGGLDFDQALAQHLAASVQPDDERWTRIMSPTENADLRYRATFMEEVRQAKERLSRSVSTDLTIPLIDVDAHLTREELESVCAPLVERTVRVAQGVIRESGLANEQIAGLFLVGAASRMPLVATRLHQELGIAPAAIEQPELAVSEGGLVTREIISTSPAPTPSPALPPQVTGPQVTPQPSPMPQMQSPMPVQQGHMTGPITQPSMQTGPIPAQQSRSWLTSTAGITTLIASALAIVLIAGLFIVPGILKDQGELNAGNDDTSNAADNEESSGEEASGDSGGSSGESDPGEGSGLVDIADAQLGDQIAEMTDPHVGAVTRVRTAEVDGETVAVTGGVDGIIRIWDPATGELIDTYRGHTDEIEGMSIVDVDGRPVVWSKDYSTESVWYLDDPSEVIDSRESNYNGVAWVGMWGSVPAYASGNEIMQLFTGDEIDTIQSTYYPDWWTLEEVDGKMREVGVSENRVYVSDMETGESAGGTFDQLAYDVAAFDVGQAGDTALAVTATSEGSVQAWDLASAEKYGTAATELYQTVYDMEVTQLNDRPVVLVWGSTGLSLFDLDTGEQIGESLAPHSGDDELYYAAIANVDGHPVAVTGSGLGTVQTWSLQE
;
A
#
# COMPACT_ATOMS: atom_id res chain seq x y z
N MET A 1 -10.30 54.81 19.06
CA MET A 1 -9.23 55.51 19.81
C MET A 1 -8.67 54.55 20.84
N PRO A 2 -7.37 54.58 21.17
CA PRO A 2 -6.21 55.22 20.49
C PRO A 2 -5.72 54.35 19.28
N VAL A 3 -4.97 54.77 18.23
CA VAL A 3 -3.86 55.75 18.02
C VAL A 3 -2.49 55.16 18.45
N VAL A 4 -1.40 55.09 17.66
CA VAL A 4 -1.01 55.48 16.26
C VAL A 4 0.27 54.69 15.85
N GLY A 5 0.83 54.59 14.64
CA GLY A 5 0.61 55.12 13.26
C GLY A 5 1.73 54.59 12.30
N ALA A 6 1.56 54.53 10.95
CA ALA A 6 1.95 55.56 9.95
C ALA A 6 3.49 55.65 9.66
N LEU A 7 4.08 55.83 8.46
CA LEU A 7 3.70 56.24 7.07
C LEU A 7 4.60 55.52 6.02
N VAL A 8 4.12 55.03 4.85
CA VAL A 8 3.97 55.66 3.49
C VAL A 8 5.25 55.93 2.66
N GLY A 9 5.25 55.50 1.38
CA GLY A 9 6.19 55.91 0.30
C GLY A 9 6.38 54.80 -0.77
N ALA A 10 5.54 54.66 -1.82
CA ALA A 10 5.32 55.50 -3.02
C ALA A 10 6.23 55.16 -4.23
N ALA A 11 5.62 55.03 -5.41
CA ALA A 11 6.19 54.35 -6.60
C ALA A 11 7.10 55.20 -7.50
N VAL A 12 7.93 54.52 -8.32
CA VAL A 12 8.58 55.07 -9.54
C VAL A 12 8.61 53.99 -10.65
N HIS A 13 8.43 54.40 -11.91
CA HIS A 13 8.46 53.54 -13.10
C HIS A 13 9.14 54.28 -14.26
N PRO A 14 10.16 53.68 -14.92
CA PRO A 14 10.28 53.79 -16.38
C PRO A 14 10.61 52.42 -17.03
N ARG A 15 9.95 51.98 -18.12
CA ARG A 15 9.95 52.49 -19.51
C ARG A 15 11.29 52.45 -20.26
N HIS A 16 11.35 51.52 -21.23
CA HIS A 16 12.09 51.51 -22.50
C HIS A 16 13.61 51.84 -22.54
N GLU A 17 14.37 50.93 -23.15
CA GLU A 17 14.91 51.22 -24.49
C GLU A 17 15.06 49.96 -25.36
N HIS A 18 15.70 50.04 -26.53
CA HIS A 18 15.29 49.23 -27.70
C HIS A 18 16.47 48.78 -28.61
N ARG A 19 16.25 47.66 -29.33
CA ARG A 19 16.84 47.27 -30.64
C ARG A 19 18.21 46.55 -30.78
N ARG A 20 18.13 45.46 -31.57
CA ARG A 20 19.08 44.92 -32.59
C ARG A 20 20.34 44.22 -32.06
N ARG A 21 20.53 42.92 -32.33
CA ARG A 21 20.81 42.22 -33.63
C ARG A 21 22.11 42.68 -34.31
N HIS A 22 23.12 41.80 -34.35
CA HIS A 22 23.59 41.18 -35.61
C HIS A 22 24.42 39.90 -35.36
N GLN A 23 24.46 38.99 -36.34
CA GLN A 23 25.25 37.75 -36.32
C GLN A 23 26.69 37.97 -36.81
N HIS A 24 27.66 37.13 -36.40
CA HIS A 24 28.33 36.18 -37.32
C HIS A 24 29.45 35.28 -36.70
N ARG A 25 29.36 33.98 -37.01
CA ARG A 25 30.42 32.99 -37.34
C ARG A 25 31.78 32.96 -36.59
N ALA A 26 31.94 31.86 -35.83
CA ALA A 26 32.87 30.72 -36.09
C ALA A 26 34.40 30.77 -35.80
N ALA A 27 34.85 29.72 -35.09
CA ALA A 27 36.18 29.05 -35.10
C ALA A 27 37.41 29.89 -34.64
N GLU A 28 38.47 29.35 -33.98
CA GLU A 28 39.04 27.99 -33.92
C GLU A 28 39.57 27.60 -32.49
N ARG A 29 40.42 26.55 -32.42
CA ARG A 29 40.92 25.86 -31.21
C ARG A 29 42.09 26.59 -30.52
N GLY A 30 42.22 26.45 -29.19
CA GLY A 30 43.43 26.85 -28.45
C GLY A 30 43.43 26.47 -26.96
N GLN A 31 44.38 25.64 -26.52
CA GLN A 31 44.57 25.21 -25.13
C GLN A 31 45.63 26.08 -24.37
N PRO A 32 45.88 25.92 -23.04
CA PRO A 32 45.89 27.06 -22.13
C PRO A 32 47.27 27.49 -21.57
N ALA A 33 47.38 28.76 -21.11
CA ALA A 33 48.37 29.15 -20.09
C ALA A 33 48.10 30.50 -19.36
N ARG A 34 48.00 30.42 -18.02
CA ARG A 34 48.58 31.33 -16.99
C ARG A 34 48.59 32.88 -17.19
N ALA A 35 47.67 33.51 -16.46
CA ALA A 35 47.90 34.47 -15.36
C ALA A 35 48.79 35.75 -15.53
N ARG A 36 48.20 36.90 -15.17
CA ARG A 36 48.82 38.08 -14.49
C ARG A 36 47.72 39.10 -14.09
N TYR A 37 47.88 40.11 -13.22
CA TYR A 37 48.62 40.33 -11.96
C TYR A 37 48.47 41.83 -11.58
N ARG A 38 48.11 42.17 -10.32
CA ARG A 38 48.42 43.44 -9.56
C ARG A 38 47.32 43.70 -8.51
N ALA A 39 47.52 43.83 -7.19
CA ALA A 39 48.67 44.09 -6.30
C ALA A 39 48.99 45.55 -5.90
N ARG A 40 48.60 45.89 -4.66
CA ARG A 40 49.25 46.78 -3.65
C ARG A 40 48.87 46.17 -2.27
N GLY A 41 49.70 46.00 -1.24
CA GLY A 41 51.09 46.42 -0.98
C GLY A 41 51.16 47.64 -0.04
N PHE A 42 52.09 47.80 0.91
CA PHE A 42 53.21 47.00 1.47
C PHE A 42 53.60 47.65 2.85
N THR A 43 54.45 47.17 3.79
CA THR A 43 54.79 45.89 4.49
C THR A 43 55.99 46.21 5.40
N PHE A 44 56.10 45.79 6.68
CA PHE A 44 57.43 45.82 7.36
C PHE A 44 57.71 44.70 8.41
N HIS A 45 58.59 43.77 8.01
CA HIS A 45 59.75 43.14 8.70
C HIS A 45 59.68 42.60 10.16
N SER A 46 60.51 41.63 10.62
CA SER A 46 60.91 40.28 10.12
C SER A 46 62.13 39.71 10.90
N ALA A 47 62.03 38.54 11.55
CA ALA A 47 63.19 37.72 12.01
C ALA A 47 62.77 36.26 12.36
N PRO A 48 63.64 35.23 12.16
CA PRO A 48 63.39 33.81 12.53
C PRO A 48 64.46 33.28 13.54
N PRO A 49 64.65 31.95 13.82
CA PRO A 49 63.84 30.75 13.56
C PRO A 49 63.58 29.86 14.81
N ASP A 50 62.88 28.73 14.60
CA ASP A 50 62.97 27.42 15.31
C ASP A 50 62.79 27.32 16.84
N ARG A 51 61.63 26.77 17.28
CA ARG A 51 61.55 25.56 18.14
C ARG A 51 60.11 25.11 18.41
N THR A 52 59.93 23.80 18.62
CA THR A 52 58.72 23.16 19.14
C THR A 52 58.61 23.27 20.67
N ILE A 53 57.39 23.49 21.21
CA ILE A 53 56.85 22.85 22.44
C ILE A 53 55.36 23.22 22.64
N ASP A 54 54.65 22.24 23.20
CA ASP A 54 53.24 22.06 23.62
C ASP A 54 52.27 23.24 23.92
N PRO A 55 50.94 23.02 23.77
CA PRO A 55 49.87 23.92 24.22
C PRO A 55 49.66 23.91 25.75
N PRO A 56 48.94 24.91 26.32
CA PRO A 56 49.03 25.24 27.75
C PRO A 56 48.23 24.35 28.71
N SER A 57 48.62 24.41 29.98
CA SER A 57 48.07 23.63 31.10
C SER A 57 46.68 24.07 31.56
N ALA A 58 45.82 23.09 31.84
CA ALA A 58 44.60 23.29 32.62
C ALA A 58 44.89 23.24 34.13
N ALA A 59 44.31 24.17 34.90
CA ALA A 59 44.37 24.15 36.36
C ALA A 59 43.17 23.39 36.96
N PRO A 60 43.34 22.63 38.05
CA PRO A 60 42.29 21.76 38.58
C PRO A 60 41.23 22.55 39.37
N HIS A 61 39.98 22.52 38.90
CA HIS A 61 38.84 22.95 39.71
C HIS A 61 38.53 21.90 40.79
N ARG A 62 38.44 22.33 42.05
CA ARG A 62 38.02 21.48 43.17
C ARG A 62 36.51 21.24 43.12
N ALA A 63 36.10 19.99 43.30
CA ALA A 63 34.71 19.64 43.60
C ALA A 63 34.22 20.31 44.90
N ARG A 64 32.93 20.62 44.97
CA ARG A 64 32.22 20.96 46.21
C ARG A 64 31.19 19.86 46.51
N VAL A 65 31.18 19.38 47.74
CA VAL A 65 30.14 18.46 48.24
C VAL A 65 28.94 19.27 48.71
N ASN A 66 27.72 18.84 48.38
CA ASN A 66 26.48 19.41 48.93
C ASN A 66 26.14 18.71 50.27
N PRO A 67 26.22 19.38 51.44
CA PRO A 67 26.17 18.71 52.73
C PRO A 67 24.74 18.43 53.24
N ARG A 68 23.81 18.00 52.37
CA ARG A 68 22.40 17.74 52.74
C ARG A 68 21.76 16.46 52.20
N ASP A 69 22.34 15.80 51.20
CA ASP A 69 21.80 14.53 50.66
C ASP A 69 22.87 13.43 50.49
N GLY A 70 24.16 13.79 50.40
CA GLY A 70 25.26 12.81 50.26
C GLY A 70 25.47 12.28 48.84
N SER A 71 24.71 12.78 47.85
CA SER A 71 24.93 12.44 46.44
C SER A 71 26.28 12.97 45.93
N THR A 72 26.89 12.24 45.00
CA THR A 72 28.16 12.63 44.36
C THR A 72 28.03 12.55 42.85
N THR A 73 27.85 13.71 42.20
CA THR A 73 27.84 13.82 40.74
C THR A 73 29.25 13.64 40.18
N VAL A 74 29.44 12.68 39.28
CA VAL A 74 30.70 12.45 38.57
C VAL A 74 30.54 12.86 37.11
N CYS A 75 31.08 14.01 36.73
CA CYS A 75 31.19 14.40 35.32
C CYS A 75 32.38 13.65 34.68
N VAL A 76 32.11 12.86 33.64
CA VAL A 76 33.15 12.22 32.81
C VAL A 76 33.21 12.95 31.48
N SER A 77 34.36 13.56 31.16
CA SER A 77 34.63 14.15 29.85
C SER A 77 35.62 13.27 29.10
N TYR A 78 35.22 12.76 27.93
CA TYR A 78 36.11 11.97 27.08
C TYR A 78 37.15 12.85 26.38
N CYS A 79 38.40 12.39 26.35
CA CYS A 79 39.49 13.04 25.63
C CYS A 79 40.18 12.04 24.68
N ARG A 80 40.53 12.51 23.47
CA ARG A 80 40.64 11.66 22.26
C ARG A 80 42.04 11.05 22.03
N ALA A 81 42.53 10.21 22.94
CA ALA A 81 43.65 9.27 22.68
C ALA A 81 43.76 8.19 23.77
N GLY A 82 43.77 6.91 23.40
CA GLY A 82 43.85 5.79 24.35
C GLY A 82 45.15 4.98 24.27
N VAL A 83 46.02 5.11 25.28
CA VAL A 83 46.98 4.06 25.70
C VAL A 83 47.20 4.18 27.21
N LEU A 84 46.86 3.14 27.98
CA LEU A 84 47.25 3.00 29.38
C LEU A 84 48.34 1.93 29.51
N ARG A 85 49.56 2.36 29.83
CA ARG A 85 50.61 1.45 30.34
C ARG A 85 50.61 1.50 31.86
N LEU A 86 50.31 0.37 32.50
CA LEU A 86 50.55 0.19 33.92
C LEU A 86 52.05 0.25 34.22
N ARG A 87 52.41 0.94 35.31
CA ARG A 87 53.72 0.83 35.96
C ARG A 87 53.51 0.83 37.47
N ASP A 88 53.95 -0.26 38.10
CA ASP A 88 53.89 -0.44 39.55
C ASP A 88 55.14 0.16 40.22
N THR A 89 54.92 0.97 41.24
CA THR A 89 55.92 1.32 42.27
C THR A 89 55.19 1.59 43.60
N SER A 90 55.37 0.68 44.55
CA SER A 90 54.87 0.72 45.93
C SER A 90 55.79 1.57 46.84
N PRO A 91 55.63 1.63 48.19
CA PRO A 91 54.47 1.29 49.05
C PRO A 91 54.09 2.39 50.08
N GLY A 92 52.97 2.25 50.82
CA GLY A 92 52.82 2.96 52.10
C GLY A 92 51.42 3.03 52.73
N VAL A 93 51.37 2.77 54.05
CA VAL A 93 50.25 3.01 55.02
C VAL A 93 49.05 2.04 54.94
N GLU A 94 48.47 1.74 56.11
CA GLU A 94 47.55 0.61 56.37
C GLU A 94 46.09 1.02 56.69
N THR A 95 45.25 -0.02 56.84
CA THR A 95 43.96 -0.08 57.59
C THR A 95 42.73 0.67 57.05
N ALA A 96 41.93 -0.06 56.27
CA ALA A 96 40.46 -0.02 56.30
C ALA A 96 39.93 -1.48 56.20
N PRO A 97 38.73 -1.82 56.73
CA PRO A 97 38.31 -3.22 56.89
C PRO A 97 37.90 -3.92 55.58
N ARG A 98 37.99 -5.25 55.57
CA ARG A 98 37.59 -6.11 54.44
C ARG A 98 36.07 -6.11 54.24
N GLY A 99 35.62 -5.48 53.16
CA GLY A 99 34.26 -5.54 52.64
C GLY A 99 34.11 -4.56 51.47
N VAL A 100 33.21 -4.84 50.52
CA VAL A 100 32.87 -3.95 49.39
C VAL A 100 34.04 -3.55 48.46
N TRP A 101 34.84 -4.53 48.03
CA TRP A 101 35.77 -4.40 46.89
C TRP A 101 35.80 -5.69 46.06
N THR A 102 34.71 -5.99 45.34
CA THR A 102 34.63 -7.19 44.48
C THR A 102 33.71 -7.06 43.25
N ASP A 103 32.79 -6.09 43.22
CA ASP A 103 31.85 -5.93 42.09
C ASP A 103 32.16 -4.79 41.12
N LEU A 104 32.87 -3.72 41.51
CA LEU A 104 33.12 -2.61 40.58
C LEU A 104 34.00 -3.01 39.37
N THR A 105 34.91 -3.98 39.53
CA THR A 105 35.64 -4.57 38.40
C THR A 105 34.80 -5.54 37.57
N LYS A 106 33.74 -6.15 38.11
CA LYS A 106 32.77 -6.93 37.32
C LYS A 106 31.84 -6.03 36.54
N VAL A 107 31.24 -5.02 37.18
CA VAL A 107 30.38 -4.03 36.51
C VAL A 107 31.16 -3.28 35.43
N ALA A 108 32.41 -2.88 35.69
CA ALA A 108 33.25 -2.28 34.65
C ALA A 108 33.63 -3.27 33.52
N ALA A 109 33.80 -4.56 33.80
CA ALA A 109 34.06 -5.58 32.78
C ALA A 109 32.81 -6.00 32.00
N MET A 110 31.60 -5.83 32.56
CA MET A 110 30.32 -6.02 31.87
C MET A 110 29.89 -4.77 31.08
N ALA A 111 30.30 -3.57 31.52
CA ALA A 111 30.09 -2.31 30.82
C ALA A 111 31.14 -2.03 29.72
N MET A 112 32.30 -2.69 29.75
CA MET A 112 33.15 -2.83 28.57
C MET A 112 32.52 -3.87 27.65
N SER A 113 31.77 -3.37 26.67
CA SER A 113 31.10 -4.11 25.59
C SER A 113 31.74 -5.46 25.28
N ASN A 114 30.94 -6.52 25.39
CA ASN A 114 31.14 -7.73 24.60
C ASN A 114 31.14 -7.27 23.12
N PRO A 115 32.23 -7.42 22.34
CA PRO A 115 32.27 -6.90 20.98
C PRO A 115 31.19 -7.62 20.17
N ARG A 116 30.19 -6.87 19.67
CA ARG A 116 29.18 -7.43 18.76
C ARG A 116 29.95 -8.12 17.61
N PRO A 117 29.64 -9.38 17.25
CA PRO A 117 30.41 -10.10 16.23
C PRO A 117 30.40 -9.35 14.90
N ALA A 118 31.36 -9.66 14.03
CA ALA A 118 31.32 -9.16 12.66
C ALA A 118 29.97 -9.51 12.00
N GLY A 119 29.49 -8.64 11.13
CA GLY A 119 28.19 -8.83 10.50
C GLY A 119 27.93 -7.86 9.36
N VAL A 120 26.97 -8.23 8.53
CA VAL A 120 26.47 -7.47 7.39
C VAL A 120 24.98 -7.24 7.59
N SER A 121 24.50 -6.04 7.25
CA SER A 121 23.08 -5.73 7.16
C SER A 121 22.81 -5.24 5.75
N ILE A 122 21.80 -5.82 5.09
CA ILE A 122 21.48 -5.59 3.68
C ILE A 122 20.07 -4.98 3.61
N ASP A 123 20.00 -3.77 3.10
CA ASP A 123 18.79 -3.11 2.63
C ASP A 123 18.57 -3.51 1.17
N PHE A 124 17.55 -4.33 0.91
CA PHE A 124 17.11 -4.71 -0.45
C PHE A 124 15.98 -3.78 -0.89
N GLY A 125 16.33 -2.57 -1.32
CA GLY A 125 15.39 -1.57 -1.84
C GLY A 125 15.03 -1.77 -3.32
N THR A 126 13.85 -1.27 -3.72
CA THR A 126 13.25 -1.46 -5.05
C THR A 126 14.13 -0.99 -6.21
N SER A 127 14.88 0.10 -6.03
CA SER A 127 15.78 0.65 -7.08
C SER A 127 17.26 0.50 -6.75
N HIS A 128 17.61 0.49 -5.47
CA HIS A 128 18.99 0.37 -4.99
C HIS A 128 19.04 -0.53 -3.76
N THR A 129 20.07 -1.37 -3.71
CA THR A 129 20.45 -2.23 -2.59
C THR A 129 21.66 -1.61 -1.89
N VAL A 130 21.64 -1.52 -0.56
CA VAL A 130 22.74 -0.98 0.26
C VAL A 130 23.15 -2.03 1.29
N ALA A 131 24.45 -2.22 1.49
CA ALA A 131 24.97 -3.12 2.51
C ALA A 131 25.91 -2.39 3.47
N SER A 132 25.68 -2.57 4.76
CA SER A 132 26.44 -1.95 5.84
C SER A 132 27.17 -3.04 6.65
N ILE A 133 28.46 -2.82 6.89
CA ILE A 133 29.39 -3.80 7.45
C ILE A 133 29.88 -3.35 8.83
N ARG A 134 29.62 -4.18 9.85
CA ARG A 134 30.27 -4.11 11.16
C ARG A 134 31.49 -5.03 11.19
N ARG A 135 32.67 -4.45 11.42
CA ARG A 135 33.92 -5.21 11.65
C ARG A 135 34.08 -5.64 13.10
N ALA A 136 34.94 -6.63 13.32
CA ALA A 136 35.26 -7.17 14.66
C ALA A 136 35.97 -6.17 15.59
N ASP A 137 36.41 -5.00 15.10
CA ASP A 137 36.86 -3.86 15.92
C ASP A 137 35.71 -2.91 16.34
N GLY A 138 34.46 -3.28 16.02
CA GLY A 138 33.25 -2.52 16.32
C GLY A 138 32.94 -1.40 15.31
N ARG A 139 33.76 -1.19 14.27
CA ARG A 139 33.50 -0.13 13.28
C ARG A 139 32.46 -0.54 12.26
N VAL A 140 31.52 0.37 12.01
CA VAL A 140 30.54 0.32 10.92
C VAL A 140 31.05 1.14 9.73
N HIS A 141 30.74 0.67 8.52
CA HIS A 141 30.94 1.37 7.24
C HIS A 141 30.09 0.69 6.15
N GLN A 142 29.63 1.45 5.14
CA GLN A 142 29.02 0.89 3.94
C GLN A 142 30.02 0.03 3.15
N GLN A 143 29.52 -1.04 2.53
CA GLN A 143 30.17 -1.70 1.41
C GLN A 143 30.16 -0.75 0.20
N LEU A 144 31.20 -0.80 -0.63
CA LEU A 144 31.22 -0.11 -1.91
C LEU A 144 31.13 -1.10 -3.07
N PHE A 145 30.23 -0.82 -4.01
CA PHE A 145 29.99 -1.56 -5.24
C PHE A 145 30.51 -0.70 -6.41
N ASP A 146 31.60 -1.12 -7.03
CA ASP A 146 32.27 -0.40 -8.12
C ASP A 146 32.64 1.08 -7.80
N GLY A 147 32.73 1.41 -6.51
CA GLY A 147 33.01 2.75 -5.97
C GLY A 147 31.78 3.51 -5.43
N SER A 148 30.56 3.01 -5.65
CA SER A 148 29.29 3.54 -5.13
C SER A 148 28.91 2.88 -3.80
N PRO A 149 28.31 3.59 -2.81
CA PRO A 149 27.70 2.95 -1.64
C PRO A 149 26.36 2.25 -1.94
N GLN A 150 25.78 2.51 -3.12
CA GLN A 150 24.52 1.94 -3.59
C GLN A 150 24.77 1.03 -4.80
N LEU A 151 24.28 -0.21 -4.75
CA LEU A 151 24.18 -1.12 -5.88
C LEU A 151 22.81 -0.94 -6.53
N PRO A 152 22.67 -0.61 -7.83
CA PRO A 152 21.36 -0.65 -8.48
C PRO A 152 20.77 -2.07 -8.41
N SER A 153 19.52 -2.21 -7.96
CA SER A 153 18.87 -3.52 -7.75
C SER A 153 18.49 -4.24 -9.06
N ALA A 154 18.77 -3.62 -10.20
CA ALA A 154 18.41 -4.09 -11.53
C ALA A 154 19.23 -5.29 -12.02
N VAL A 155 18.59 -6.12 -12.86
CA VAL A 155 19.15 -7.36 -13.44
C VAL A 155 19.02 -7.36 -14.97
N PHE A 156 20.02 -7.91 -15.67
CA PHE A 156 20.07 -7.99 -17.13
C PHE A 156 20.54 -9.37 -17.60
N MET A 157 19.84 -9.97 -18.57
CA MET A 157 20.27 -11.22 -19.21
C MET A 157 21.32 -10.95 -20.29
N ASN A 158 22.57 -11.35 -20.01
CA ASN A 158 23.69 -11.09 -20.90
C ASN A 158 23.70 -12.01 -22.14
N ASP A 159 24.59 -11.72 -23.11
CA ASP A 159 24.71 -12.51 -24.34
C ASP A 159 25.45 -13.86 -24.18
N GLU A 160 25.88 -14.19 -22.96
CA GLU A 160 26.42 -15.50 -22.58
C GLU A 160 25.37 -16.38 -21.86
N GLY A 161 24.14 -15.87 -21.64
CA GLY A 161 23.04 -16.58 -21.00
C GLY A 161 23.06 -16.53 -19.46
N GLY A 162 23.72 -15.54 -18.86
CA GLY A 162 23.75 -15.34 -17.41
C GLY A 162 23.26 -13.95 -16.96
N PRO A 163 22.66 -13.84 -15.75
CA PRO A 163 22.29 -12.55 -15.19
C PRO A 163 23.52 -11.74 -14.77
N VAL A 164 23.57 -10.47 -15.15
CA VAL A 164 24.45 -9.44 -14.56
C VAL A 164 23.58 -8.43 -13.81
N VAL A 165 24.16 -7.72 -12.83
CA VAL A 165 23.41 -6.85 -11.91
C VAL A 165 24.11 -5.52 -11.67
N GLY A 166 23.37 -4.50 -11.22
CA GLY A 166 23.95 -3.19 -10.91
C GLY A 166 24.28 -2.35 -12.13
N ALA A 167 25.43 -1.67 -12.12
CA ALA A 167 25.84 -0.76 -13.19
C ALA A 167 25.96 -1.45 -14.56
N ASP A 168 26.41 -2.70 -14.61
CA ASP A 168 26.48 -3.50 -15.83
C ASP A 168 25.08 -3.85 -16.38
N ALA A 169 24.09 -4.06 -15.50
CA ALA A 169 22.71 -4.29 -15.91
C ALA A 169 22.08 -3.02 -16.50
N LEU A 170 22.25 -1.86 -15.85
CA LEU A 170 21.84 -0.56 -16.39
C LEU A 170 22.48 -0.29 -17.76
N HIS A 171 23.75 -0.68 -17.94
CA HIS A 171 24.46 -0.53 -19.21
C HIS A 171 24.00 -1.52 -20.29
N GLY A 172 23.53 -2.71 -19.90
CA GLY A 172 22.88 -3.70 -20.77
C GLY A 172 21.50 -3.24 -21.25
N GLY A 173 20.61 -2.90 -20.30
CA GLY A 173 19.22 -2.50 -20.57
C GLY A 173 19.08 -1.30 -21.49
N ARG A 174 19.99 -0.32 -21.40
CA ARG A 174 20.05 0.82 -22.35
C ARG A 174 20.23 0.43 -23.83
N ARG A 175 20.68 -0.80 -24.12
CA ARG A 175 20.77 -1.36 -25.49
C ARG A 175 19.68 -2.38 -25.78
N LYS A 176 19.37 -3.22 -24.81
CA LYS A 176 18.46 -4.36 -24.89
C LYS A 176 17.45 -4.30 -23.73
N PRO A 177 16.50 -3.33 -23.74
CA PRO A 177 15.53 -3.17 -22.67
C PRO A 177 14.63 -4.41 -22.52
N GLU A 178 14.45 -5.19 -23.59
CA GLU A 178 13.70 -6.44 -23.59
C GLU A 178 14.33 -7.56 -22.72
N ARG A 179 15.57 -7.35 -22.23
CA ARG A 179 16.31 -8.32 -21.38
C ARG A 179 16.61 -7.79 -19.98
N PHE A 180 15.86 -6.79 -19.52
CA PHE A 180 16.23 -5.95 -18.39
C PHE A 180 15.07 -5.75 -17.42
N GLU A 181 15.24 -6.18 -16.16
CA GLU A 181 14.32 -5.89 -15.07
C GLU A 181 14.95 -4.82 -14.16
N PRO A 182 14.45 -3.56 -14.15
CA PRO A 182 15.01 -2.49 -13.34
C PRO A 182 14.74 -2.63 -11.83
N ASN A 183 13.65 -3.29 -11.43
CA ASN A 183 13.08 -3.22 -10.08
C ASN A 183 12.55 -4.57 -9.54
N PRO A 184 13.38 -5.63 -9.38
CA PRO A 184 12.90 -6.96 -8.95
C PRO A 184 12.08 -7.01 -7.64
N LYS A 185 12.24 -6.06 -6.71
CA LYS A 185 11.41 -5.99 -5.48
C LYS A 185 9.93 -5.74 -5.79
N ARG A 186 9.60 -5.07 -6.90
CA ARG A 186 8.22 -4.83 -7.37
C ARG A 186 7.62 -6.03 -8.11
N ARG A 187 8.44 -7.05 -8.37
CA ARG A 187 8.05 -8.30 -9.05
C ARG A 187 8.13 -9.51 -8.10
N ILE A 188 8.04 -9.26 -6.78
CA ILE A 188 8.28 -10.29 -5.77
C ILE A 188 7.18 -11.36 -5.73
N ASP A 189 5.98 -10.99 -6.18
CA ASP A 189 4.80 -11.86 -6.19
C ASP A 189 4.63 -12.60 -7.52
N ASP A 190 5.33 -12.18 -8.59
CA ASP A 190 5.42 -12.93 -9.84
C ASP A 190 6.13 -14.27 -9.63
N ALA A 191 5.58 -15.37 -10.16
CA ALA A 191 6.30 -16.65 -10.17
C ALA A 191 7.63 -16.55 -10.96
N THR A 192 7.62 -15.84 -12.09
CA THR A 192 8.74 -15.73 -13.03
C THR A 192 8.86 -14.34 -13.66
N ILE A 193 10.06 -14.02 -14.14
CA ILE A 193 10.38 -12.77 -14.84
C ILE A 193 11.03 -13.13 -16.19
N LEU A 194 10.45 -12.65 -17.28
CA LEU A 194 10.95 -12.86 -18.64
C LEU A 194 12.04 -11.84 -18.98
N LEU A 195 13.26 -12.32 -19.26
CA LEU A 195 14.39 -11.49 -19.71
C LEU A 195 14.77 -11.86 -21.15
N GLY A 196 13.99 -11.35 -22.11
CA GLY A 196 14.09 -11.65 -23.54
C GLY A 196 13.41 -12.98 -23.84
N GLU A 197 14.19 -13.97 -24.25
CA GLU A 197 13.71 -15.34 -24.52
C GLU A 197 13.89 -16.26 -23.30
N THR A 198 14.33 -15.73 -22.15
CA THR A 198 14.70 -16.50 -20.95
C THR A 198 13.84 -16.11 -19.77
N GLU A 199 12.93 -17.00 -19.39
CA GLU A 199 12.16 -16.95 -18.16
C GLU A 199 13.03 -17.38 -16.96
N LEU A 200 12.96 -16.63 -15.85
CA LEU A 200 13.66 -16.94 -14.59
C LEU A 200 12.69 -16.86 -13.40
N PRO A 201 12.71 -17.80 -12.44
CA PRO A 201 11.97 -17.64 -11.18
C PRO A 201 12.40 -16.38 -10.43
N VAL A 202 11.45 -15.64 -9.85
CA VAL A 202 11.73 -14.38 -9.14
C VAL A 202 12.86 -14.50 -8.11
N THR A 203 12.83 -15.57 -7.31
CA THR A 203 13.84 -15.89 -6.29
C THR A 203 15.25 -15.97 -6.87
N SER A 204 15.40 -16.40 -8.13
CA SER A 204 16.69 -16.44 -8.84
C SER A 204 17.15 -15.05 -9.30
N VAL A 205 16.23 -14.16 -9.66
CA VAL A 205 16.51 -12.76 -10.04
C VAL A 205 16.95 -11.96 -8.81
N ILE A 206 16.23 -12.09 -7.68
CA ILE A 206 16.61 -11.51 -6.39
C ILE A 206 17.95 -12.10 -5.89
N ALA A 207 18.14 -13.42 -6.02
CA ALA A 207 19.39 -14.08 -5.65
C ALA A 207 20.59 -13.58 -6.48
N ALA A 208 20.40 -13.15 -7.73
CA ALA A 208 21.48 -12.57 -8.54
C ALA A 208 21.97 -11.23 -7.95
N VAL A 209 21.06 -10.39 -7.45
CA VAL A 209 21.39 -9.13 -6.76
C VAL A 209 22.11 -9.42 -5.44
N LEU A 210 21.52 -10.27 -4.60
CA LEU A 210 22.10 -10.66 -3.32
C LEU A 210 23.45 -11.39 -3.49
N SER A 211 23.66 -12.12 -4.58
CA SER A 211 24.95 -12.75 -4.92
C SER A 211 26.07 -11.74 -5.21
N ARG A 212 25.74 -10.54 -5.70
CA ARG A 212 26.71 -9.45 -5.84
C ARG A 212 27.03 -8.84 -4.48
N VAL A 213 26.03 -8.67 -3.62
CA VAL A 213 26.23 -8.18 -2.24
C VAL A 213 27.10 -9.15 -1.44
N ALA A 214 26.74 -10.44 -1.42
CA ALA A 214 27.48 -11.49 -0.73
C ALA A 214 28.97 -11.49 -1.13
N ARG A 215 29.23 -11.51 -2.45
CA ARG A 215 30.59 -11.52 -3.03
C ARG A 215 31.43 -10.31 -2.63
N ASP A 216 30.86 -9.10 -2.69
CA ASP A 216 31.61 -7.88 -2.47
C ASP A 216 31.82 -7.61 -0.97
N CYS A 217 30.83 -7.95 -0.13
CA CYS A 217 31.00 -7.99 1.33
C CYS A 217 32.02 -9.06 1.77
N GLN A 218 32.03 -10.24 1.14
CA GLN A 218 32.98 -11.30 1.44
C GLN A 218 34.42 -10.91 1.05
N GLN A 219 34.62 -10.13 -0.01
CA GLN A 219 35.93 -9.54 -0.32
C GLN A 219 36.39 -8.53 0.75
N THR A 220 35.46 -7.80 1.37
CA THR A 220 35.75 -6.78 2.41
C THR A 220 35.98 -7.37 3.82
N LEU A 221 35.38 -8.52 4.13
CA LEU A 221 35.41 -9.16 5.46
C LEU A 221 36.15 -10.51 5.54
N GLY A 222 36.13 -11.31 4.47
CA GLY A 222 36.51 -12.73 4.47
C GLY A 222 35.40 -13.65 4.99
N ASP A 223 35.03 -13.52 6.26
CA ASP A 223 33.88 -14.19 6.88
C ASP A 223 32.79 -13.15 7.15
N LEU A 224 31.56 -13.40 6.67
CA LEU A 224 30.44 -12.47 6.78
C LEU A 224 29.93 -12.33 8.22
N GLY A 225 30.07 -13.37 9.05
CA GLY A 225 29.51 -13.41 10.39
C GLY A 225 27.99 -13.46 10.39
N GLN A 226 27.33 -12.63 11.20
CA GLN A 226 25.86 -12.53 11.21
C GLN A 226 25.38 -11.70 10.01
N VAL A 227 24.46 -12.24 9.21
CA VAL A 227 23.85 -11.51 8.08
C VAL A 227 22.39 -11.19 8.40
N THR A 228 22.07 -9.90 8.33
CA THR A 228 20.72 -9.35 8.41
C THR A 228 20.27 -8.92 7.01
N VAL A 229 19.00 -9.16 6.68
CA VAL A 229 18.34 -8.55 5.50
C VAL A 229 17.08 -7.84 5.99
N THR A 230 16.86 -6.60 5.55
CA THR A 230 15.63 -5.87 5.91
C THR A 230 14.53 -6.12 4.88
N VAL A 231 13.28 -6.09 5.37
CA VAL A 231 12.06 -6.25 4.57
C VAL A 231 10.99 -5.25 5.05
N PRO A 232 10.04 -4.81 4.21
CA PRO A 232 8.91 -3.99 4.64
C PRO A 232 8.11 -4.64 5.77
N ALA A 233 7.52 -3.84 6.65
CA ALA A 233 6.79 -4.35 7.81
C ALA A 233 5.50 -5.09 7.41
N ALA A 234 4.74 -4.53 6.46
CA ALA A 234 3.49 -5.07 5.93
C ALA A 234 3.64 -6.36 5.08
N TRP A 235 4.86 -6.80 4.77
CA TRP A 235 5.04 -8.02 3.98
C TRP A 235 4.69 -9.28 4.78
N GLY A 236 3.76 -10.09 4.26
CA GLY A 236 3.41 -11.41 4.81
C GLY A 236 4.52 -12.48 4.71
N PRO A 237 4.25 -13.72 5.19
CA PRO A 237 5.25 -14.79 5.29
C PRO A 237 5.92 -15.18 3.97
N THR A 238 5.19 -15.21 2.84
CA THR A 238 5.74 -15.69 1.55
C THR A 238 6.76 -14.73 0.96
N ARG A 239 6.45 -13.42 0.88
CA ARG A 239 7.42 -12.38 0.48
C ARG A 239 8.70 -12.42 1.34
N ARG A 240 8.55 -12.65 2.66
CA ARG A 240 9.68 -12.86 3.60
C ARG A 240 10.46 -14.15 3.27
N HIS A 241 9.79 -15.24 2.90
CA HIS A 241 10.42 -16.51 2.52
C HIS A 241 11.22 -16.38 1.21
N ILE A 242 10.67 -15.72 0.18
CA ILE A 242 11.34 -15.48 -1.10
C ILE A 242 12.67 -14.74 -0.90
N VAL A 243 12.72 -13.74 -0.01
CA VAL A 243 13.98 -13.06 0.35
C VAL A 243 14.95 -13.98 1.10
N ALA A 244 14.47 -14.82 2.03
CA ALA A 244 15.31 -15.74 2.78
C ALA A 244 15.92 -16.85 1.89
N ASP A 245 15.15 -17.37 0.93
CA ASP A 245 15.61 -18.35 -0.06
C ASP A 245 16.55 -17.70 -1.08
N ALA A 246 16.24 -16.50 -1.57
CA ALA A 246 17.14 -15.75 -2.44
C ALA A 246 18.48 -15.45 -1.76
N ALA A 247 18.48 -15.12 -0.46
CA ALA A 247 19.69 -14.93 0.34
C ALA A 247 20.47 -16.26 0.53
N THR A 248 19.76 -17.36 0.75
CA THR A 248 20.35 -18.71 0.86
C THR A 248 21.01 -19.12 -0.46
N ALA A 249 20.32 -18.96 -1.59
CA ALA A 249 20.82 -19.21 -2.94
C ALA A 249 22.01 -18.30 -3.31
N ALA A 250 22.01 -17.05 -2.83
CA ALA A 250 23.12 -16.11 -2.97
C ALA A 250 24.37 -16.45 -2.12
N GLY A 251 24.30 -17.48 -1.28
CA GLY A 251 25.41 -17.90 -0.42
C GLY A 251 25.62 -17.03 0.83
N LEU A 252 24.63 -16.21 1.22
CA LEU A 252 24.64 -15.51 2.50
C LEU A 252 24.42 -16.46 3.69
N GLY A 253 23.86 -17.65 3.44
CA GLY A 253 23.49 -18.62 4.47
C GLY A 253 22.16 -18.27 5.13
N LYS A 254 21.94 -18.73 6.38
CA LYS A 254 20.76 -18.28 7.14
C LYS A 254 20.91 -16.81 7.50
N VAL A 255 19.96 -16.01 7.03
CA VAL A 255 19.83 -14.59 7.40
C VAL A 255 18.80 -14.39 8.52
N ASP A 256 18.99 -13.32 9.29
CA ASP A 256 18.00 -12.77 10.20
C ASP A 256 17.20 -11.68 9.46
N LEU A 257 15.86 -11.77 9.44
CA LEU A 257 15.02 -10.73 8.83
C LEU A 257 14.61 -9.68 9.88
N ILE A 258 14.58 -8.41 9.47
CA ILE A 258 14.20 -7.27 10.33
C ILE A 258 13.30 -6.32 9.54
N ALA A 259 12.26 -5.77 10.17
CA ALA A 259 11.41 -4.77 9.54
C ALA A 259 12.21 -3.48 9.24
N GLU A 260 12.13 -3.00 7.99
CA GLU A 260 12.70 -1.74 7.50
C GLU A 260 12.43 -0.55 8.46
N PRO A 261 11.19 -0.31 8.95
CA PRO A 261 10.92 0.76 9.91
C PRO A 261 11.55 0.55 11.30
N VAL A 262 11.59 -0.69 11.82
CA VAL A 262 12.24 -1.00 13.12
C VAL A 262 13.75 -0.79 13.05
N ALA A 263 14.36 -1.14 11.92
CA ALA A 263 15.76 -0.83 11.63
C ALA A 263 15.99 0.69 11.60
N ALA A 264 15.17 1.43 10.83
CA ALA A 264 15.30 2.88 10.72
C ALA A 264 15.12 3.59 12.08
N ALA A 265 14.10 3.29 12.86
CA ALA A 265 13.91 3.89 14.19
C ALA A 265 15.06 3.55 15.15
N SER A 266 15.60 2.32 15.07
CA SER A 266 16.80 1.93 15.80
C SER A 266 18.03 2.73 15.36
N TYR A 267 18.16 3.12 14.08
CA TYR A 267 19.22 4.02 13.63
C TYR A 267 19.06 5.45 14.16
N PHE A 268 17.86 6.04 14.06
CA PHE A 268 17.61 7.38 14.59
C PHE A 268 17.91 7.46 16.10
N VAL A 269 17.62 6.40 16.88
CA VAL A 269 17.77 6.40 18.33
C VAL A 269 19.09 5.81 18.85
N GLU A 270 19.58 4.65 18.38
CA GLU A 270 20.90 4.12 18.80
C GLU A 270 22.07 4.84 18.08
N THR A 271 21.97 5.18 16.79
CA THR A 271 23.09 5.77 16.03
C THR A 271 23.10 7.30 16.05
N LEU A 272 21.97 7.96 15.74
CA LEU A 272 21.88 9.44 15.74
C LEU A 272 21.57 10.04 17.11
N GLN A 273 21.28 9.21 18.12
CA GLN A 273 21.02 9.61 19.52
C GLN A 273 19.81 10.57 19.65
N HIS A 274 18.76 10.35 18.85
CA HIS A 274 17.50 11.10 18.97
C HIS A 274 16.77 10.73 20.27
N ASP A 275 16.29 11.73 21.02
CA ASP A 275 15.74 11.54 22.37
C ASP A 275 14.25 11.18 22.35
N VAL A 276 13.97 9.88 22.14
CA VAL A 276 12.63 9.29 22.19
C VAL A 276 12.43 8.62 23.56
N PRO A 277 11.50 9.06 24.42
CA PRO A 277 11.25 8.39 25.70
C PRO A 277 10.76 6.95 25.53
N ILE A 278 11.10 6.06 26.47
CA ILE A 278 10.49 4.71 26.52
C ILE A 278 8.99 4.86 26.83
N GLY A 279 8.15 4.22 26.02
CA GLY A 279 6.69 4.34 26.04
C GLY A 279 6.12 5.40 25.08
N SER A 280 6.95 6.27 24.50
CA SER A 280 6.52 7.17 23.42
C SER A 280 6.44 6.46 22.08
N GLY A 281 5.58 6.96 21.20
CA GLY A 281 5.53 6.55 19.79
C GLY A 281 6.56 7.30 18.94
N VAL A 282 6.90 6.71 17.80
CA VAL A 282 7.48 7.40 16.64
C VAL A 282 6.79 6.92 15.38
N VAL A 283 6.62 7.80 14.40
CA VAL A 283 6.16 7.46 13.06
C VAL A 283 7.40 7.27 12.19
N VAL A 284 7.51 6.13 11.51
CA VAL A 284 8.43 5.96 10.38
C VAL A 284 7.62 6.11 9.10
N TYR A 285 8.17 6.90 8.18
CA TYR A 285 7.57 7.21 6.88
C TYR A 285 8.64 6.90 5.82
N ASP A 286 8.53 5.75 5.17
CA ASP A 286 9.47 5.32 4.12
C ASP A 286 8.82 5.52 2.75
N LEU A 287 9.32 6.51 2.01
CA LEU A 287 8.88 6.79 0.64
C LEU A 287 9.99 6.36 -0.32
N GLY A 288 9.89 5.10 -0.70
CA GLY A 288 10.92 4.34 -1.39
C GLY A 288 11.02 4.63 -2.89
N GLY A 289 11.69 3.71 -3.59
CA GLY A 289 11.79 3.75 -5.05
C GLY A 289 10.47 3.45 -5.76
N GLY A 290 9.62 2.60 -5.17
CA GLY A 290 8.35 2.17 -5.73
C GLY A 290 7.49 1.39 -4.73
N THR A 291 7.58 1.75 -3.45
CA THR A 291 6.57 1.47 -2.42
C THR A 291 6.55 2.67 -1.48
N PHE A 292 5.45 2.84 -0.77
CA PHE A 292 5.33 3.72 0.37
C PHE A 292 4.91 2.88 1.58
N ASP A 293 5.59 3.06 2.70
CA ASP A 293 5.36 2.31 3.93
C ASP A 293 5.31 3.29 5.13
N ALA A 294 4.19 3.28 5.86
CA ALA A 294 3.98 4.04 7.09
C ALA A 294 3.88 3.09 8.29
N THR A 295 4.53 3.42 9.40
CA THR A 295 4.52 2.55 10.59
C THR A 295 4.61 3.36 11.87
N VAL A 296 3.71 3.12 12.81
CA VAL A 296 3.84 3.65 14.18
C VAL A 296 4.52 2.60 15.06
N LEU A 297 5.60 3.01 15.72
CA LEU A 297 6.41 2.18 16.61
C LEU A 297 6.39 2.76 18.03
N ARG A 298 6.19 1.92 19.04
CA ARG A 298 6.36 2.29 20.45
C ARG A 298 7.78 1.95 20.90
N ARG A 299 8.51 2.92 21.45
CA ARG A 299 9.86 2.64 21.98
C ARG A 299 9.74 1.80 23.26
N SER A 300 10.26 0.57 23.22
CA SER A 300 10.29 -0.31 24.40
C SER A 300 11.63 -0.24 25.13
N ALA A 301 11.79 -1.05 26.18
CA ALA A 301 13.06 -1.17 26.89
C ALA A 301 14.09 -2.04 26.13
N GLY A 302 13.67 -2.77 25.09
CA GLY A 302 14.50 -3.69 24.31
C GLY A 302 14.72 -3.27 22.86
N GLY A 303 13.74 -2.61 22.24
CA GLY A 303 13.68 -2.30 20.82
C GLY A 303 12.51 -1.36 20.50
N PHE A 304 11.73 -1.71 19.48
CA PHE A 304 10.59 -0.93 19.00
C PHE A 304 9.43 -1.87 18.64
N ASP A 305 8.37 -1.81 19.43
CA ASP A 305 7.17 -2.62 19.24
C ASP A 305 6.30 -1.95 18.14
N ILE A 306 5.88 -2.68 17.10
CA ILE A 306 4.96 -2.15 16.07
C ILE A 306 3.56 -1.99 16.69
N LEU A 307 2.89 -0.87 16.40
CA LEU A 307 1.52 -0.58 16.86
C LEU A 307 0.48 -0.55 15.74
N ALA A 308 0.91 -0.19 14.52
CA ALA A 308 0.08 -0.02 13.33
C ALA A 308 1.02 0.07 12.12
N VAL A 309 0.59 -0.44 10.97
CA VAL A 309 1.35 -0.41 9.71
C VAL A 309 0.39 -0.42 8.52
N ASP A 310 0.61 0.48 7.57
CA ASP A 310 -0.11 0.56 6.29
C ASP A 310 0.84 1.11 5.22
N GLY A 311 0.46 1.05 3.94
CA GLY A 311 1.29 1.50 2.84
C GLY A 311 0.58 1.56 1.50
N ALA A 312 1.37 1.65 0.45
CA ALA A 312 0.90 1.61 -0.94
C ALA A 312 2.00 1.03 -1.83
N LEU A 313 1.75 -0.17 -2.38
CA LEU A 313 2.70 -0.92 -3.21
C LEU A 313 2.92 -0.26 -4.59
N ASP A 314 1.91 0.46 -5.07
CA ASP A 314 1.85 1.19 -6.33
C ASP A 314 2.44 2.60 -6.26
N LEU A 315 2.87 3.07 -5.09
CA LEU A 315 3.12 4.49 -4.83
C LEU A 315 4.54 4.79 -4.32
N GLY A 316 5.36 5.45 -5.14
CA GLY A 316 6.69 5.87 -4.74
C GLY A 316 7.43 6.69 -5.79
N GLY A 317 8.77 6.63 -5.75
CA GLY A 317 9.64 7.41 -6.62
C GLY A 317 9.39 7.21 -8.12
N LEU A 318 9.14 5.98 -8.59
CA LEU A 318 8.88 5.66 -10.00
C LEU A 318 7.57 6.27 -10.51
N ASP A 319 6.58 6.38 -9.64
CA ASP A 319 5.23 6.78 -10.00
C ASP A 319 5.14 8.32 -10.07
N PHE A 320 5.97 9.00 -9.25
CA PHE A 320 6.32 10.40 -9.47
C PHE A 320 7.04 10.64 -10.81
N ASP A 321 7.87 9.71 -11.29
CA ASP A 321 8.50 9.84 -12.61
C ASP A 321 7.49 9.60 -13.75
N GLN A 322 6.55 8.66 -13.59
CA GLN A 322 5.49 8.41 -14.57
C GLN A 322 4.49 9.58 -14.66
N ALA A 323 4.05 10.14 -13.53
CA ALA A 323 3.21 11.34 -13.51
C ALA A 323 3.91 12.55 -14.16
N LEU A 324 5.21 12.73 -13.91
CA LEU A 324 6.00 13.78 -14.54
C LEU A 324 6.22 13.54 -16.04
N ALA A 325 6.39 12.28 -16.46
CA ALA A 325 6.46 11.90 -17.87
C ALA A 325 5.15 12.19 -18.61
N GLN A 326 4.00 11.90 -18.00
CA GLN A 326 2.67 12.25 -18.53
C GLN A 326 2.47 13.78 -18.61
N HIS A 327 2.87 14.53 -17.58
CA HIS A 327 2.82 15.99 -17.60
C HIS A 327 3.68 16.59 -18.74
N LEU A 328 4.88 16.07 -18.96
CA LEU A 328 5.76 16.50 -20.05
C LEU A 328 5.16 16.18 -21.43
N ALA A 329 4.51 15.01 -21.58
CA ALA A 329 3.79 14.64 -22.80
C ALA A 329 2.62 15.60 -23.10
N ALA A 330 1.85 15.97 -22.08
CA ALA A 330 0.72 16.89 -22.22
C ALA A 330 1.12 18.36 -22.45
N SER A 331 2.34 18.76 -22.06
CA SER A 331 2.79 20.17 -22.08
C SER A 331 3.81 20.52 -23.17
N VAL A 332 4.66 19.58 -23.60
CA VAL A 332 5.77 19.84 -24.52
C VAL A 332 5.50 19.24 -25.90
N GLN A 333 4.88 20.03 -26.77
CA GLN A 333 4.47 19.62 -28.13
C GLN A 333 3.53 18.40 -28.11
N PRO A 334 2.36 18.48 -27.44
CA PRO A 334 1.45 17.34 -27.27
C PRO A 334 0.91 16.77 -28.59
N ASP A 335 0.84 17.59 -29.65
CA ASP A 335 0.41 17.16 -30.99
C ASP A 335 1.46 16.32 -31.75
N ASP A 336 2.63 16.05 -31.17
CA ASP A 336 3.69 15.28 -31.82
C ASP A 336 3.48 13.77 -31.65
N GLU A 337 3.12 13.09 -32.74
CA GLU A 337 2.89 11.63 -32.83
C GLU A 337 4.02 10.77 -32.25
N ARG A 338 5.24 11.32 -32.10
CA ARG A 338 6.38 10.62 -31.48
C ARG A 338 6.20 10.40 -29.98
N TRP A 339 5.32 11.13 -29.30
CA TRP A 339 4.99 10.90 -27.89
C TRP A 339 4.41 9.51 -27.64
N THR A 340 3.54 9.03 -28.51
CA THR A 340 2.93 7.68 -28.41
C THR A 340 4.01 6.59 -28.33
N ARG A 341 5.11 6.75 -29.07
CA ARG A 341 6.26 5.81 -29.07
C ARG A 341 7.12 5.87 -27.80
N ILE A 342 7.01 6.92 -26.99
CA ILE A 342 7.74 7.09 -25.73
C ILE A 342 6.88 6.63 -24.54
N MET A 343 5.57 6.88 -24.61
CA MET A 343 4.62 6.53 -23.56
C MET A 343 4.12 5.08 -23.68
N SER A 344 3.81 4.64 -24.90
CA SER A 344 3.23 3.32 -25.22
C SER A 344 4.10 2.58 -26.28
N PRO A 345 5.31 2.12 -25.92
CA PRO A 345 6.27 1.56 -26.87
C PRO A 345 5.88 0.15 -27.36
N THR A 346 5.71 0.00 -28.68
CA THR A 346 5.41 -1.30 -29.32
C THR A 346 6.62 -1.97 -29.97
N GLU A 347 7.72 -1.23 -30.19
CA GLU A 347 8.96 -1.77 -30.76
C GLU A 347 10.12 -1.81 -29.74
N ASN A 348 11.07 -2.72 -29.95
CA ASN A 348 12.38 -2.73 -29.26
C ASN A 348 13.20 -1.43 -29.48
N ALA A 349 12.87 -0.61 -30.48
CA ALA A 349 13.41 0.74 -30.63
C ALA A 349 12.79 1.74 -29.63
N ASP A 350 11.50 1.58 -29.39
CA ASP A 350 10.66 2.50 -28.61
C ASP A 350 10.86 2.28 -27.11
N LEU A 351 11.04 1.03 -26.70
CA LEU A 351 11.51 0.69 -25.35
C LEU A 351 12.83 1.39 -24.98
N ARG A 352 13.75 1.61 -25.95
CA ARG A 352 15.00 2.37 -25.70
C ARG A 352 14.75 3.87 -25.57
N TYR A 353 13.81 4.43 -26.33
CA TYR A 353 13.44 5.84 -26.19
C TYR A 353 12.73 6.09 -24.86
N ARG A 354 11.77 5.23 -24.46
CA ARG A 354 11.13 5.25 -23.14
C ARG A 354 12.16 5.12 -22.00
N ALA A 355 13.04 4.12 -22.04
CA ALA A 355 14.06 3.93 -21.00
C ALA A 355 15.05 5.11 -20.91
N THR A 356 15.34 5.80 -22.02
CA THR A 356 16.16 7.02 -22.01
C THR A 356 15.40 8.22 -21.44
N PHE A 357 14.11 8.36 -21.78
CA PHE A 357 13.27 9.45 -21.29
C PHE A 357 13.01 9.36 -19.79
N MET A 358 12.60 8.19 -19.29
CA MET A 358 12.35 7.99 -17.85
C MET A 358 13.59 8.24 -16.99
N GLU A 359 14.78 7.95 -17.52
CA GLU A 359 16.06 8.27 -16.85
C GLU A 359 16.33 9.79 -16.79
N GLU A 360 16.06 10.54 -17.86
CA GLU A 360 16.16 12.01 -17.85
C GLU A 360 15.11 12.66 -16.92
N VAL A 361 13.88 12.13 -16.91
CA VAL A 361 12.79 12.55 -16.00
C VAL A 361 13.18 12.32 -14.54
N ARG A 362 13.66 11.11 -14.20
CA ARG A 362 14.17 10.78 -12.86
C ARG A 362 15.31 11.69 -12.43
N GLN A 363 16.28 11.92 -13.32
CA GLN A 363 17.37 12.86 -13.05
C GLN A 363 16.87 14.32 -12.94
N ALA A 364 15.78 14.71 -13.61
CA ALA A 364 15.17 16.03 -13.45
C ALA A 364 14.52 16.17 -12.07
N LYS A 365 13.69 15.20 -11.64
CA LYS A 365 13.11 15.12 -10.29
C LYS A 365 14.18 15.20 -9.20
N GLU A 366 15.23 14.38 -9.29
CA GLU A 366 16.36 14.36 -8.33
C GLU A 366 17.20 15.66 -8.33
N ARG A 367 17.19 16.43 -9.44
CA ARG A 367 17.76 17.78 -9.51
C ARG A 367 16.86 18.80 -8.83
N LEU A 368 15.54 18.73 -9.03
CA LEU A 368 14.55 19.67 -8.49
C LEU A 368 14.39 19.60 -6.97
N SER A 369 14.65 18.46 -6.32
CA SER A 369 14.77 18.43 -4.85
C SER A 369 15.85 19.39 -4.29
N ARG A 370 16.83 19.80 -5.11
CA ARG A 370 17.94 20.70 -4.72
C ARG A 370 17.99 22.03 -5.50
N SER A 371 17.31 22.12 -6.64
CA SER A 371 17.27 23.29 -7.53
C SER A 371 15.83 23.79 -7.75
N VAL A 372 15.65 25.06 -8.09
CA VAL A 372 14.31 25.63 -8.36
C VAL A 372 13.78 25.34 -9.77
N SER A 373 14.68 25.03 -10.71
CA SER A 373 14.35 24.56 -12.06
C SER A 373 15.49 23.74 -12.65
N THR A 374 15.23 23.04 -13.76
CA THR A 374 16.21 22.26 -14.51
C THR A 374 15.77 22.06 -15.95
N ASP A 375 16.72 21.74 -16.84
CA ASP A 375 16.46 21.43 -18.25
C ASP A 375 16.67 19.92 -18.48
N LEU A 376 15.85 19.28 -19.32
CA LEU A 376 16.03 17.89 -19.76
C LEU A 376 15.69 17.75 -21.25
N THR A 377 16.37 16.85 -21.96
CA THR A 377 16.12 16.62 -23.40
C THR A 377 15.15 15.44 -23.57
N ILE A 378 14.05 15.64 -24.29
CA ILE A 378 13.11 14.57 -24.65
C ILE A 378 13.70 13.81 -25.86
N PRO A 379 14.08 12.52 -25.70
CA PRO A 379 14.64 11.73 -26.79
C PRO A 379 13.57 11.42 -27.85
N LEU A 380 13.99 11.07 -29.07
CA LEU A 380 13.16 10.91 -30.28
C LEU A 380 12.46 12.20 -30.77
N ILE A 381 11.97 13.05 -29.85
CA ILE A 381 11.40 14.37 -30.18
C ILE A 381 12.51 15.39 -30.51
N ASP A 382 13.65 15.30 -29.82
CA ASP A 382 14.85 16.16 -29.96
C ASP A 382 14.58 17.62 -29.53
N VAL A 383 13.96 17.75 -28.35
CA VAL A 383 13.52 19.02 -27.76
C VAL A 383 13.98 19.11 -26.30
N ASP A 384 14.60 20.23 -25.93
CA ASP A 384 14.91 20.55 -24.54
C ASP A 384 13.66 21.14 -23.85
N ALA A 385 13.17 20.44 -22.82
CA ALA A 385 12.12 20.90 -21.93
C ALA A 385 12.72 21.65 -20.72
N HIS A 386 12.12 22.77 -20.34
CA HIS A 386 12.40 23.42 -19.07
C HIS A 386 11.35 22.96 -18.05
N LEU A 387 11.79 22.58 -16.85
CA LEU A 387 10.91 22.13 -15.78
C LEU A 387 11.27 22.83 -14.47
N THR A 388 10.28 23.41 -13.81
CA THR A 388 10.42 24.05 -12.50
C THR A 388 10.07 23.11 -11.36
N ARG A 389 10.48 23.48 -10.14
CA ARG A 389 10.02 22.82 -8.93
C ARG A 389 8.52 23.02 -8.72
N GLU A 390 7.97 24.17 -9.10
CA GLU A 390 6.54 24.48 -8.93
C GLU A 390 5.67 23.53 -9.76
N GLU A 391 6.09 23.21 -11.00
CA GLU A 391 5.45 22.18 -11.83
C GLU A 391 5.58 20.77 -11.24
N LEU A 392 6.78 20.37 -10.78
CA LEU A 392 6.97 19.08 -10.10
C LEU A 392 6.10 18.97 -8.84
N GLU A 393 6.07 20.00 -8.00
CA GLU A 393 5.30 20.00 -6.75
C GLU A 393 3.80 20.05 -7.01
N SER A 394 3.35 20.65 -8.12
CA SER A 394 1.96 20.58 -8.59
C SER A 394 1.58 19.18 -9.08
N VAL A 395 2.43 18.54 -9.90
CA VAL A 395 2.17 17.21 -10.47
C VAL A 395 2.21 16.12 -9.41
N CYS A 396 3.13 16.19 -8.45
CA CYS A 396 3.23 15.20 -7.38
C CYS A 396 2.32 15.48 -6.17
N ALA A 397 1.58 16.60 -6.12
CA ALA A 397 0.73 16.95 -4.98
C ALA A 397 -0.31 15.87 -4.62
N PRO A 398 -1.13 15.35 -5.55
CA PRO A 398 -2.15 14.34 -5.20
C PRO A 398 -1.52 13.04 -4.67
N LEU A 399 -0.40 12.62 -5.27
CA LEU A 399 0.34 11.42 -4.88
C LEU A 399 0.99 11.57 -3.49
N VAL A 400 1.51 12.76 -3.16
CA VAL A 400 2.01 13.06 -1.81
C VAL A 400 0.86 13.18 -0.80
N GLU A 401 -0.28 13.75 -1.20
CA GLU A 401 -1.48 13.81 -0.36
C GLU A 401 -2.04 12.40 -0.05
N ARG A 402 -1.93 11.44 -0.98
CA ARG A 402 -2.21 10.01 -0.70
C ARG A 402 -1.29 9.44 0.37
N THR A 403 0.04 9.61 0.25
CA THR A 403 0.99 9.14 1.27
C THR A 403 0.81 9.81 2.64
N VAL A 404 0.38 11.08 2.67
CA VAL A 404 0.10 11.80 3.92
C VAL A 404 -1.20 11.31 4.57
N ARG A 405 -2.29 11.10 3.80
CA ARG A 405 -3.56 10.58 4.34
C ARG A 405 -3.40 9.14 4.88
N VAL A 406 -2.62 8.28 4.22
CA VAL A 406 -2.26 6.95 4.75
C VAL A 406 -1.51 7.07 6.08
N ALA A 407 -0.50 7.95 6.17
CA ALA A 407 0.21 8.17 7.42
C ALA A 407 -0.68 8.72 8.56
N GLN A 408 -1.74 9.48 8.24
CA GLN A 408 -2.77 9.88 9.21
C GLN A 408 -3.64 8.70 9.69
N GLY A 409 -3.92 7.72 8.81
CA GLY A 409 -4.60 6.46 9.14
C GLY A 409 -3.83 5.67 10.19
N VAL A 410 -2.59 5.30 9.90
CA VAL A 410 -1.70 4.52 10.81
C VAL A 410 -1.52 5.21 12.17
N ILE A 411 -1.47 6.55 12.19
CA ILE A 411 -1.43 7.33 13.43
C ILE A 411 -2.69 7.11 14.27
N ARG A 412 -3.88 7.18 13.65
CA ARG A 412 -5.18 6.98 14.32
C ARG A 412 -5.31 5.56 14.84
N GLU A 413 -5.04 4.58 13.98
CA GLU A 413 -5.08 3.14 14.27
C GLU A 413 -4.21 2.75 15.47
N SER A 414 -3.01 3.34 15.60
CA SER A 414 -2.06 3.05 16.68
C SER A 414 -2.55 3.35 18.11
N GLY A 415 -3.71 4.00 18.25
CA GLY A 415 -4.31 4.39 19.53
C GLY A 415 -3.49 5.41 20.34
N LEU A 416 -2.52 6.10 19.71
CA LEU A 416 -1.71 7.14 20.34
C LEU A 416 -2.30 8.52 20.08
N ALA A 417 -2.44 9.32 21.13
CA ALA A 417 -2.64 10.76 20.96
C ALA A 417 -1.38 11.41 20.37
N ASN A 418 -1.54 12.47 19.57
CA ASN A 418 -0.43 13.15 18.88
C ASN A 418 0.68 13.62 19.85
N GLU A 419 0.35 13.99 21.09
CA GLU A 419 1.33 14.38 22.12
C GLU A 419 2.20 13.22 22.63
N GLN A 420 1.85 11.97 22.32
CA GLN A 420 2.63 10.77 22.65
C GLN A 420 3.63 10.41 21.56
N ILE A 421 3.51 10.99 20.36
CA ILE A 421 4.43 10.79 19.23
C ILE A 421 5.63 11.73 19.40
N ALA A 422 6.77 11.17 19.75
CA ALA A 422 8.00 11.90 20.03
C ALA A 422 8.81 12.27 18.77
N GLY A 423 8.45 11.71 17.60
CA GLY A 423 9.12 12.02 16.34
C GLY A 423 8.46 11.39 15.12
N LEU A 424 8.71 12.00 13.97
CA LEU A 424 8.37 11.53 12.63
C LEU A 424 9.67 11.41 11.84
N PHE A 425 10.03 10.21 11.41
CA PHE A 425 11.32 9.89 10.80
C PHE A 425 11.15 9.62 9.30
N LEU A 426 11.81 10.43 8.46
CA LEU A 426 11.73 10.29 7.01
C LEU A 426 12.81 9.36 6.48
N VAL A 427 12.36 8.30 5.81
CA VAL A 427 13.16 7.23 5.20
C VAL A 427 12.76 7.13 3.72
N GLY A 428 13.48 6.33 2.94
CA GLY A 428 13.28 6.23 1.50
C GLY A 428 13.87 7.39 0.70
N ALA A 429 14.24 7.13 -0.55
CA ALA A 429 14.95 8.12 -1.36
C ALA A 429 14.06 9.28 -1.81
N ALA A 430 12.76 9.06 -2.02
CA ALA A 430 11.81 10.05 -2.53
C ALA A 430 11.30 11.01 -1.44
N SER A 431 11.38 10.63 -0.15
CA SER A 431 11.22 11.55 1.00
C SER A 431 12.16 12.77 0.98
N ARG A 432 13.21 12.77 0.16
CA ARG A 432 14.07 13.96 -0.08
C ARG A 432 13.41 15.04 -0.95
N MET A 433 12.18 14.84 -1.45
CA MET A 433 11.40 15.90 -2.11
C MET A 433 10.87 16.91 -1.06
N PRO A 434 11.14 18.23 -1.19
CA PRO A 434 10.74 19.22 -0.19
C PRO A 434 9.24 19.28 0.12
N LEU A 435 8.39 18.98 -0.86
CA LEU A 435 6.94 18.89 -0.72
C LEU A 435 6.52 17.88 0.37
N VAL A 436 7.13 16.69 0.41
CA VAL A 436 6.78 15.61 1.35
C VAL A 436 6.93 16.08 2.80
N ALA A 437 8.10 16.60 3.16
CA ALA A 437 8.34 17.15 4.49
C ALA A 437 7.50 18.39 4.80
N THR A 438 7.11 19.17 3.78
CA THR A 438 6.26 20.36 3.95
C THR A 438 4.81 19.97 4.26
N ARG A 439 4.21 19.06 3.47
CA ARG A 439 2.84 18.58 3.71
C ARG A 439 2.73 17.81 5.02
N LEU A 440 3.65 16.88 5.29
CA LEU A 440 3.65 16.17 6.58
C LEU A 440 3.71 17.12 7.79
N HIS A 441 4.50 18.19 7.72
CA HIS A 441 4.54 19.16 8.81
C HIS A 441 3.26 20.00 8.93
N GLN A 442 2.60 20.31 7.80
CA GLN A 442 1.33 21.04 7.76
C GLN A 442 0.18 20.20 8.33
N GLU A 443 0.05 18.94 7.87
CA GLU A 443 -1.10 18.08 8.19
C GLU A 443 -0.98 17.34 9.52
N LEU A 444 0.24 17.05 10.00
CA LEU A 444 0.48 16.35 11.27
C LEU A 444 0.91 17.28 12.41
N GLY A 445 1.38 18.50 12.11
CA GLY A 445 1.97 19.44 13.08
C GLY A 445 3.33 19.00 13.68
N ILE A 446 3.68 17.71 13.58
CA ILE A 446 4.97 17.14 13.98
C ILE A 446 6.05 17.61 13.00
N ALA A 447 7.25 17.90 13.48
CA ALA A 447 8.39 18.27 12.63
C ALA A 447 9.08 17.00 12.09
N PRO A 448 9.14 16.77 10.76
CA PRO A 448 9.79 15.59 10.21
C PRO A 448 11.32 15.66 10.36
N ALA A 449 11.92 14.59 10.89
CA ALA A 449 13.37 14.42 10.95
C ALA A 449 13.86 13.69 9.70
N ALA A 450 14.33 14.46 8.71
CA ALA A 450 15.04 13.94 7.55
C ALA A 450 16.55 13.80 7.83
N ILE A 451 17.20 12.88 7.12
CA ILE A 451 18.67 12.73 7.09
C ILE A 451 19.19 12.88 5.66
N GLU A 452 20.48 13.20 5.47
CA GLU A 452 21.03 13.42 4.12
C GLU A 452 21.02 12.15 3.25
N GLN A 453 21.09 10.98 3.88
CA GLN A 453 21.12 9.65 3.26
C GLN A 453 20.12 8.71 3.96
N PRO A 454 18.80 8.82 3.70
CA PRO A 454 17.77 7.90 4.22
C PRO A 454 18.13 6.41 4.05
N GLU A 455 18.82 6.05 2.95
CA GLU A 455 19.34 4.72 2.66
C GLU A 455 20.39 4.17 3.69
N LEU A 456 20.92 5.02 4.57
CA LEU A 456 21.70 4.57 5.72
C LEU A 456 20.84 4.12 6.89
N ALA A 457 19.63 4.67 7.07
CA ALA A 457 18.83 4.42 8.27
C ALA A 457 18.42 2.95 8.38
N VAL A 458 17.94 2.36 7.28
CA VAL A 458 17.59 0.95 7.18
C VAL A 458 18.85 0.08 7.31
N SER A 459 19.84 0.29 6.44
CA SER A 459 21.01 -0.59 6.34
C SER A 459 21.91 -0.57 7.59
N GLU A 460 22.27 0.59 8.16
CA GLU A 460 22.99 0.62 9.46
C GLU A 460 22.06 0.30 10.65
N GLY A 461 20.76 0.58 10.54
CA GLY A 461 19.74 0.21 11.52
C GLY A 461 19.71 -1.29 11.82
N GLY A 462 19.74 -2.13 10.79
CA GLY A 462 19.78 -3.58 10.94
C GLY A 462 21.03 -4.11 11.67
N LEU A 463 22.14 -3.35 11.71
CA LEU A 463 23.32 -3.70 12.52
C LEU A 463 23.15 -3.38 14.01
N VAL A 464 22.35 -2.38 14.38
CA VAL A 464 22.16 -1.95 15.78
C VAL A 464 20.93 -2.58 16.44
N THR A 465 19.92 -2.94 15.65
CA THR A 465 18.70 -3.65 16.06
C THR A 465 19.02 -4.98 16.75
N ARG A 466 18.10 -5.45 17.60
CA ARG A 466 18.22 -6.72 18.39
C ARG A 466 17.02 -7.65 18.22
N GLU A 467 16.03 -7.16 17.52
CA GLU A 467 14.71 -7.75 17.27
C GLU A 467 14.76 -8.42 15.90
N ILE A 468 14.28 -9.65 15.80
CA ILE A 468 14.44 -10.51 14.62
C ILE A 468 13.08 -11.14 14.31
N ILE A 469 12.61 -10.97 13.08
CA ILE A 469 11.42 -11.63 12.56
C ILE A 469 11.76 -13.11 12.35
N SER A 470 10.96 -14.02 12.93
CA SER A 470 11.19 -15.45 12.79
C SER A 470 10.94 -15.91 11.35
N THR A 471 11.99 -16.37 10.67
CA THR A 471 11.91 -17.03 9.35
C THR A 471 11.50 -18.50 9.42
N SER A 472 11.15 -18.99 10.60
CA SER A 472 10.57 -20.33 10.79
C SER A 472 9.16 -20.18 11.34
N PRO A 473 8.17 -20.95 10.84
CA PRO A 473 6.90 -21.08 11.56
C PRO A 473 7.21 -21.55 12.98
N ALA A 474 6.41 -21.08 13.95
CA ALA A 474 6.56 -21.52 15.33
C ALA A 474 6.53 -23.06 15.36
N PRO A 475 7.49 -23.74 16.00
CA PRO A 475 7.61 -25.19 15.91
C PRO A 475 6.36 -25.82 16.50
N THR A 476 5.48 -26.31 15.62
CA THR A 476 4.20 -26.91 15.97
C THR A 476 4.47 -27.97 17.02
N PRO A 477 3.84 -27.91 18.21
CA PRO A 477 4.05 -28.91 19.25
C PRO A 477 3.56 -30.25 18.68
N SER A 478 4.50 -31.08 18.20
CA SER A 478 4.17 -32.29 17.46
C SER A 478 3.21 -33.11 18.31
N PRO A 479 1.99 -33.44 17.82
CA PRO A 479 0.96 -34.05 18.64
C PRO A 479 1.54 -35.31 19.27
N ALA A 480 1.63 -35.30 20.60
CA ALA A 480 2.46 -36.25 21.33
C ALA A 480 1.98 -37.67 21.01
N LEU A 481 2.79 -38.40 20.24
CA LEU A 481 2.43 -39.71 19.66
C LEU A 481 1.73 -40.56 20.72
N PRO A 482 0.43 -40.91 20.53
CA PRO A 482 -0.31 -41.66 21.53
C PRO A 482 0.46 -42.95 21.84
N PRO A 483 0.65 -43.30 23.12
CA PRO A 483 1.60 -44.31 23.52
C PRO A 483 1.31 -45.63 22.80
N GLN A 484 2.28 -46.10 22.01
CA GLN A 484 2.09 -47.21 21.07
C GLN A 484 1.40 -48.39 21.75
N VAL A 485 0.17 -48.66 21.34
CA VAL A 485 -0.62 -49.78 21.85
C VAL A 485 0.04 -51.07 21.37
N THR A 486 0.86 -51.67 22.22
CA THR A 486 1.48 -52.96 21.96
C THR A 486 0.40 -54.03 21.81
N GLY A 487 0.50 -54.81 20.74
CA GLY A 487 -0.49 -55.84 20.40
C GLY A 487 -0.72 -56.82 21.55
N PRO A 488 -1.96 -57.35 21.70
CA PRO A 488 -2.40 -58.02 22.91
C PRO A 488 -1.56 -59.25 23.27
N GLN A 489 -0.79 -59.15 24.36
CA GLN A 489 -0.09 -60.30 24.94
C GLN A 489 -1.09 -61.25 25.62
N VAL A 490 -1.18 -62.47 25.12
CA VAL A 490 -1.93 -63.56 25.77
C VAL A 490 -1.29 -63.86 27.14
N THR A 491 -2.07 -63.72 28.22
CA THR A 491 -1.66 -64.10 29.59
C THR A 491 -2.70 -65.00 30.26
N PRO A 492 -2.31 -65.89 31.20
CA PRO A 492 -3.18 -67.00 31.64
C PRO A 492 -4.16 -66.64 32.77
N GLN A 493 -5.30 -67.32 32.79
CA GLN A 493 -6.43 -67.09 33.68
C GLN A 493 -6.29 -67.77 35.07
N PRO A 494 -6.57 -67.06 36.18
CA PRO A 494 -6.92 -67.66 37.48
C PRO A 494 -8.44 -67.67 37.75
N SER A 495 -8.88 -68.52 38.67
CA SER A 495 -10.31 -68.83 38.97
C SER A 495 -10.80 -68.15 40.29
N PRO A 496 -12.08 -68.25 40.74
CA PRO A 496 -12.86 -67.04 41.03
C PRO A 496 -13.59 -66.99 42.41
N MET A 497 -14.51 -66.01 42.55
CA MET A 497 -15.56 -65.84 43.59
C MET A 497 -15.14 -65.15 44.91
N PRO A 498 -16.09 -64.55 45.68
CA PRO A 498 -17.56 -64.51 45.50
C PRO A 498 -18.21 -63.12 45.35
N GLN A 499 -19.51 -63.12 45.05
CA GLN A 499 -20.36 -61.92 44.85
C GLN A 499 -20.98 -61.39 46.15
N MET A 500 -21.39 -60.12 46.14
CA MET A 500 -22.56 -59.62 46.89
C MET A 500 -23.42 -58.72 45.97
N GLN A 501 -24.67 -58.45 46.38
CA GLN A 501 -25.76 -58.07 45.47
C GLN A 501 -26.27 -56.63 45.67
N SER A 502 -26.73 -56.04 44.56
CA SER A 502 -27.99 -55.26 44.35
C SER A 502 -28.68 -54.57 45.56
N PRO A 503 -29.19 -53.33 45.39
CA PRO A 503 -30.39 -53.14 44.56
C PRO A 503 -30.48 -51.84 43.71
N MET A 504 -31.46 -51.83 42.81
CA MET A 504 -32.02 -50.63 42.17
C MET A 504 -33.24 -50.09 42.99
N PRO A 505 -34.19 -49.33 42.41
CA PRO A 505 -34.25 -47.88 42.49
C PRO A 505 -35.41 -47.38 43.37
N VAL A 506 -35.55 -46.05 43.51
CA VAL A 506 -36.75 -45.43 44.10
C VAL A 506 -37.35 -44.42 43.12
N GLN A 507 -38.65 -44.52 42.90
CA GLN A 507 -39.47 -43.63 42.07
C GLN A 507 -40.84 -43.44 42.78
N GLN A 508 -41.63 -42.47 42.30
CA GLN A 508 -42.96 -42.04 42.80
C GLN A 508 -42.91 -41.05 43.99
N GLY A 509 -43.71 -39.97 43.98
CA GLY A 509 -44.51 -39.43 42.88
C GLY A 509 -45.53 -38.35 43.27
N HIS A 510 -45.96 -37.57 42.27
CA HIS A 510 -47.21 -36.77 42.14
C HIS A 510 -47.83 -36.03 43.35
N MET A 511 -48.20 -34.76 43.13
CA MET A 511 -49.62 -34.32 42.97
C MET A 511 -49.77 -32.78 42.90
N THR A 512 -50.52 -32.29 41.89
CA THR A 512 -51.37 -31.07 41.83
C THR A 512 -50.96 -29.73 42.49
N GLY A 513 -51.05 -28.62 41.73
CA GLY A 513 -51.02 -27.22 42.24
C GLY A 513 -52.33 -26.76 42.91
N PRO A 514 -52.69 -25.44 42.94
CA PRO A 514 -52.14 -24.27 42.24
C PRO A 514 -51.68 -23.13 43.20
N ILE A 515 -51.41 -21.89 42.70
CA ILE A 515 -51.83 -20.56 43.26
C ILE A 515 -50.96 -19.35 42.76
N THR A 516 -51.66 -18.33 42.22
CA THR A 516 -51.38 -16.89 41.99
C THR A 516 -49.96 -16.28 41.76
N GLN A 517 -49.92 -15.36 40.79
CA GLN A 517 -48.97 -14.23 40.70
C GLN A 517 -48.99 -13.31 41.95
N PRO A 518 -47.89 -12.60 42.26
CA PRO A 518 -47.91 -11.28 42.87
C PRO A 518 -47.63 -10.18 41.83
N SER A 519 -48.39 -9.09 41.86
CA SER A 519 -48.14 -7.89 41.05
C SER A 519 -47.79 -6.68 41.94
N MET A 520 -46.75 -5.94 41.54
CA MET A 520 -46.42 -4.60 42.06
C MET A 520 -46.09 -3.73 40.84
N GLN A 521 -47.01 -2.91 40.38
CA GLN A 521 -47.18 -1.51 40.81
C GLN A 521 -46.00 -0.60 40.43
N THR A 522 -46.20 0.12 39.34
CA THR A 522 -45.39 1.24 38.85
C THR A 522 -45.38 2.41 39.83
N GLY A 523 -44.19 2.97 40.10
CA GLY A 523 -44.02 4.29 40.71
C GLY A 523 -42.89 5.04 39.99
N PRO A 524 -43.03 6.35 39.71
CA PRO A 524 -42.04 7.08 38.92
C PRO A 524 -40.78 7.42 39.73
N ILE A 525 -39.61 7.20 39.11
CA ILE A 525 -38.30 7.65 39.57
C ILE A 525 -37.86 8.81 38.65
N PRO A 526 -37.29 9.92 39.17
CA PRO A 526 -37.36 11.21 38.49
C PRO A 526 -36.29 11.41 37.40
N ALA A 527 -36.66 12.15 36.35
CA ALA A 527 -35.75 12.56 35.28
C ALA A 527 -34.64 13.49 35.79
N GLN A 528 -33.39 13.14 35.51
CA GLN A 528 -32.20 13.89 35.93
C GLN A 528 -31.81 14.92 34.86
N GLN A 529 -32.22 16.18 35.05
CA GLN A 529 -31.88 17.27 34.14
C GLN A 529 -30.38 17.59 34.14
N SER A 530 -29.67 17.20 33.07
CA SER A 530 -28.43 17.86 32.68
C SER A 530 -28.74 19.30 32.24
N ARG A 531 -27.85 20.25 32.54
CA ARG A 531 -28.09 21.69 32.31
C ARG A 531 -27.35 22.20 31.08
N SER A 532 -28.09 22.80 30.16
CA SER A 532 -27.58 23.58 29.04
C SER A 532 -26.65 24.71 29.51
N TRP A 533 -25.50 24.89 28.88
CA TRP A 533 -24.53 25.95 29.20
C TRP A 533 -24.27 26.97 28.06
N LEU A 534 -25.11 26.99 27.01
CA LEU A 534 -25.04 27.94 25.90
C LEU A 534 -26.19 28.96 25.90
N THR A 535 -26.02 30.10 26.58
CA THR A 535 -26.62 31.38 26.16
C THR A 535 -25.80 32.57 26.68
N SER A 536 -25.09 33.27 25.79
CA SER A 536 -24.72 34.68 25.99
C SER A 536 -24.81 35.44 24.66
N THR A 537 -25.99 36.02 24.40
CA THR A 537 -26.31 36.70 23.13
C THR A 537 -25.55 38.02 22.96
N ALA A 538 -24.33 37.96 22.43
CA ALA A 538 -23.49 39.14 22.18
C ALA A 538 -22.52 38.99 20.97
N GLY A 539 -22.92 38.31 19.88
CA GLY A 539 -22.05 38.08 18.71
C GLY A 539 -22.69 38.13 17.32
N ILE A 540 -24.02 38.22 17.20
CA ILE A 540 -24.75 37.92 15.94
C ILE A 540 -24.81 39.12 14.96
N THR A 541 -24.49 40.34 15.40
CA THR A 541 -24.63 41.57 14.59
C THR A 541 -23.42 41.96 13.74
N THR A 542 -22.36 41.13 13.68
CA THR A 542 -21.08 41.50 13.01
C THR A 542 -20.75 40.67 11.77
N LEU A 543 -21.29 39.45 11.63
CA LEU A 543 -20.97 38.56 10.50
C LEU A 543 -21.76 38.85 9.21
N ILE A 544 -22.99 39.38 9.33
CA ILE A 544 -23.86 39.69 8.18
C ILE A 544 -23.28 40.82 7.30
N ALA A 545 -22.38 41.66 7.83
CA ALA A 545 -21.69 42.71 7.08
C ALA A 545 -20.58 42.18 6.14
N SER A 546 -20.02 40.99 6.42
CA SER A 546 -18.87 40.45 5.68
C SER A 546 -19.29 39.76 4.38
N ALA A 547 -20.36 38.96 4.42
CA ALA A 547 -20.83 38.19 3.25
C ALA A 547 -21.26 39.10 2.08
N LEU A 548 -21.91 40.23 2.37
CA LEU A 548 -22.40 41.19 1.38
C LEU A 548 -21.28 41.94 0.63
N ALA A 549 -20.03 41.90 1.10
CA ALA A 549 -18.90 42.52 0.41
C ALA A 549 -18.31 41.62 -0.69
N ILE A 550 -18.37 40.30 -0.54
CA ILE A 550 -17.71 39.34 -1.45
C ILE A 550 -18.54 39.16 -2.73
N VAL A 551 -19.86 39.01 -2.60
CA VAL A 551 -20.79 38.87 -3.75
C VAL A 551 -20.72 40.07 -4.69
N LEU A 552 -20.47 41.27 -4.16
CA LEU A 552 -20.33 42.52 -4.93
C LEU A 552 -18.99 42.68 -5.66
N ILE A 553 -18.01 41.82 -5.40
CA ILE A 553 -16.70 41.82 -6.07
C ILE A 553 -16.63 40.74 -7.16
N ALA A 554 -17.21 39.56 -6.93
CA ALA A 554 -17.31 38.51 -7.93
C ALA A 554 -18.16 38.94 -9.15
N GLY A 555 -19.27 39.64 -8.93
CA GLY A 555 -20.21 40.10 -9.97
C GLY A 555 -19.71 41.23 -10.88
N LEU A 556 -18.40 41.54 -10.91
CA LEU A 556 -17.83 42.63 -11.73
C LEU A 556 -16.76 42.16 -12.73
N PHE A 557 -16.42 40.87 -12.77
CA PHE A 557 -15.36 40.33 -13.64
C PHE A 557 -15.83 39.27 -14.67
N ILE A 558 -17.12 38.91 -14.66
CA ILE A 558 -17.74 38.05 -15.66
C ILE A 558 -18.87 38.86 -16.33
N VAL A 559 -18.93 38.83 -17.67
CA VAL A 559 -19.66 39.77 -18.55
C VAL A 559 -19.06 41.20 -18.48
N PRO A 560 -18.35 41.67 -19.53
CA PRO A 560 -18.77 41.55 -20.93
C PRO A 560 -17.67 41.07 -21.90
N GLY A 561 -17.93 39.96 -22.61
CA GLY A 561 -17.02 39.41 -23.63
C GLY A 561 -17.65 39.10 -25.00
N ILE A 562 -18.96 39.31 -25.18
CA ILE A 562 -19.69 38.94 -26.39
C ILE A 562 -20.56 40.13 -26.86
N LEU A 563 -20.18 40.74 -28.00
CA LEU A 563 -20.96 41.56 -28.96
C LEU A 563 -20.16 42.77 -29.52
N LYS A 564 -19.28 42.49 -30.48
CA LYS A 564 -18.87 43.31 -31.67
C LYS A 564 -17.66 42.62 -32.33
N ASP A 565 -17.41 42.73 -33.63
CA ASP A 565 -17.83 43.81 -34.54
C ASP A 565 -18.34 43.30 -35.92
N GLN A 566 -18.98 44.18 -36.69
CA GLN A 566 -19.26 43.97 -38.13
C GLN A 566 -18.88 45.22 -38.94
N GLY A 567 -18.22 45.02 -40.08
CA GLY A 567 -17.77 46.04 -41.03
C GLY A 567 -16.49 45.57 -41.75
N GLU A 568 -16.55 45.18 -43.03
CA GLU A 568 -16.40 46.05 -44.21
C GLU A 568 -14.97 46.65 -44.37
N LEU A 569 -14.26 46.57 -45.51
CA LEU A 569 -14.63 46.14 -46.88
C LEU A 569 -13.38 45.86 -47.76
N ASN A 570 -13.59 45.14 -48.87
CA ASN A 570 -12.88 45.18 -50.17
C ASN A 570 -11.48 44.54 -50.42
N ALA A 571 -11.53 43.51 -51.29
CA ALA A 571 -10.81 43.38 -52.58
C ALA A 571 -9.32 42.97 -52.65
N GLY A 572 -9.09 41.81 -53.30
CA GLY A 572 -7.77 41.32 -53.73
C GLY A 572 -7.84 40.00 -54.50
N ASN A 573 -7.86 40.08 -55.84
CA ASN A 573 -7.60 38.99 -56.81
C ASN A 573 -6.22 38.32 -56.56
N ASP A 574 -5.87 37.08 -56.96
CA ASP A 574 -6.23 36.24 -58.14
C ASP A 574 -6.11 34.72 -57.83
N ASP A 575 -6.62 33.86 -58.74
CA ASP A 575 -6.10 32.55 -59.25
C ASP A 575 -5.42 31.49 -58.31
N THR A 576 -5.62 30.16 -58.43
CA THR A 576 -6.21 29.32 -59.51
C THR A 576 -6.59 27.90 -59.02
N SER A 577 -7.55 27.24 -59.70
CA SER A 577 -7.73 25.76 -59.96
C SER A 577 -7.25 24.68 -58.97
N ASN A 578 -7.93 23.55 -58.72
CA ASN A 578 -9.18 22.91 -59.22
C ASN A 578 -9.58 21.85 -58.14
N ALA A 579 -10.85 21.55 -57.86
CA ALA A 579 -11.73 20.60 -58.57
C ALA A 579 -11.08 19.22 -58.81
N ALA A 580 -11.68 18.07 -58.49
CA ALA A 580 -13.10 17.76 -58.21
C ALA A 580 -13.19 16.43 -57.39
N ASP A 581 -14.33 15.87 -56.97
CA ASP A 581 -15.66 16.29 -56.45
C ASP A 581 -16.51 15.00 -56.42
N ASN A 582 -17.60 14.99 -55.63
CA ASN A 582 -18.68 13.98 -55.57
C ASN A 582 -18.32 12.63 -54.92
N GLU A 583 -18.97 12.15 -53.86
CA GLU A 583 -20.41 12.04 -53.51
C GLU A 583 -21.10 10.76 -54.01
N GLU A 584 -21.94 10.20 -53.14
CA GLU A 584 -22.70 8.97 -53.29
C GLU A 584 -24.03 9.18 -54.05
N SER A 585 -24.59 8.12 -54.65
CA SER A 585 -26.04 7.85 -54.52
C SER A 585 -26.47 6.49 -55.08
N SER A 586 -27.45 5.88 -54.40
CA SER A 586 -28.52 4.99 -54.90
C SER A 586 -28.20 3.89 -55.93
N GLY A 587 -28.56 2.64 -55.60
CA GLY A 587 -28.67 1.53 -56.56
C GLY A 587 -30.10 1.27 -57.07
N GLU A 588 -30.25 0.28 -57.95
CA GLU A 588 -31.53 -0.34 -58.36
C GLU A 588 -31.27 -1.81 -58.77
N GLU A 589 -32.28 -2.69 -58.61
CA GLU A 589 -32.17 -4.13 -58.91
C GLU A 589 -32.43 -4.51 -60.38
N ALA A 590 -31.92 -5.67 -60.84
CA ALA A 590 -32.76 -6.72 -61.47
C ALA A 590 -31.98 -7.99 -61.91
N SER A 591 -32.35 -9.15 -61.35
CA SER A 591 -32.43 -10.49 -61.95
C SER A 591 -31.32 -11.04 -62.89
N GLY A 592 -30.76 -12.21 -62.54
CA GLY A 592 -30.00 -13.07 -63.48
C GLY A 592 -29.69 -14.48 -62.92
N ASP A 593 -30.53 -15.47 -63.23
CA ASP A 593 -30.35 -16.87 -62.80
C ASP A 593 -29.45 -17.68 -63.76
N SER A 594 -28.38 -18.28 -63.20
CA SER A 594 -27.92 -19.63 -63.59
C SER A 594 -26.95 -20.20 -62.54
N GLY A 595 -27.36 -21.24 -61.82
CA GLY A 595 -26.59 -21.79 -60.69
C GLY A 595 -25.38 -22.67 -61.05
N GLY A 596 -24.48 -22.83 -60.07
CA GLY A 596 -23.40 -23.82 -60.05
C GLY A 596 -23.01 -24.14 -58.61
N SER A 597 -22.95 -25.42 -58.22
CA SER A 597 -22.79 -25.82 -56.82
C SER A 597 -21.33 -26.04 -56.41
N SER A 598 -20.87 -25.25 -55.46
CA SER A 598 -19.76 -25.55 -54.55
C SER A 598 -20.12 -24.99 -53.19
N GLY A 599 -20.03 -25.79 -52.13
CA GLY A 599 -20.47 -25.38 -50.80
C GLY A 599 -19.31 -24.79 -50.00
N GLU A 600 -19.54 -23.60 -49.45
CA GLU A 600 -18.88 -23.08 -48.26
C GLU A 600 -20.00 -22.66 -47.30
N SER A 601 -19.80 -22.92 -46.00
CA SER A 601 -20.76 -22.63 -44.95
C SER A 601 -20.62 -21.18 -44.51
N ASP A 602 -21.69 -20.41 -44.68
CA ASP A 602 -21.81 -19.03 -44.20
C ASP A 602 -22.13 -19.05 -42.70
N PRO A 603 -21.23 -18.61 -41.79
CA PRO A 603 -21.51 -18.51 -40.38
C PRO A 603 -22.26 -17.20 -40.12
N GLY A 604 -23.59 -17.26 -40.23
CA GLY A 604 -24.42 -16.20 -39.66
C GLY A 604 -24.30 -16.23 -38.14
N GLU A 605 -23.45 -15.37 -37.59
CA GLU A 605 -23.32 -15.16 -36.14
C GLU A 605 -24.66 -14.62 -35.60
N GLY A 606 -25.45 -15.52 -35.01
CA GLY A 606 -26.41 -15.12 -33.98
C GLY A 606 -25.64 -14.65 -32.74
N SER A 607 -26.24 -13.78 -31.94
CA SER A 607 -25.60 -13.01 -30.86
C SER A 607 -25.07 -13.82 -29.66
N GLY A 608 -24.95 -15.14 -29.75
CA GLY A 608 -24.60 -16.03 -28.62
C GLY A 608 -25.70 -16.20 -27.57
N LEU A 609 -26.48 -15.14 -27.31
CA LEU A 609 -27.49 -15.06 -26.25
C LEU A 609 -28.58 -16.14 -26.33
N VAL A 610 -28.94 -16.67 -25.16
CA VAL A 610 -29.99 -17.66 -24.95
C VAL A 610 -31.07 -17.07 -24.03
N ASP A 611 -32.35 -17.38 -24.30
CA ASP A 611 -33.47 -16.98 -23.43
C ASP A 611 -33.31 -17.62 -22.05
N ILE A 612 -33.43 -16.82 -20.98
CA ILE A 612 -33.20 -17.25 -19.59
C ILE A 612 -34.03 -18.47 -19.18
N ALA A 613 -35.20 -18.68 -19.80
CA ALA A 613 -36.06 -19.84 -19.52
C ALA A 613 -35.63 -21.15 -20.22
N ASP A 614 -34.75 -21.07 -21.22
CA ASP A 614 -34.17 -22.22 -21.95
C ASP A 614 -32.64 -22.40 -21.67
N ALA A 615 -32.00 -21.44 -20.98
CA ALA A 615 -30.56 -21.38 -20.76
C ALA A 615 -30.02 -22.39 -19.73
N GLN A 616 -28.89 -23.02 -20.04
CA GLN A 616 -28.13 -23.94 -19.18
C GLN A 616 -26.82 -23.31 -18.68
N LEU A 617 -26.19 -23.93 -17.69
CA LEU A 617 -24.93 -23.52 -17.07
C LEU A 617 -23.86 -23.11 -18.10
N GLY A 618 -23.51 -21.83 -18.11
CA GLY A 618 -22.53 -21.24 -19.03
C GLY A 618 -23.10 -20.62 -20.32
N ASP A 619 -24.39 -20.76 -20.60
CA ASP A 619 -25.05 -19.98 -21.65
C ASP A 619 -25.07 -18.49 -21.27
N GLN A 620 -24.69 -17.61 -22.20
CA GLN A 620 -24.83 -16.17 -22.03
C GLN A 620 -26.31 -15.78 -22.20
N ILE A 621 -26.86 -15.03 -21.25
CA ILE A 621 -28.26 -14.55 -21.28
C ILE A 621 -28.32 -13.15 -21.89
N ALA A 622 -27.44 -12.24 -21.43
CA ALA A 622 -27.47 -10.83 -21.82
C ALA A 622 -26.08 -10.24 -22.05
N GLU A 623 -26.04 -9.13 -22.80
CA GLU A 623 -24.90 -8.22 -22.94
C GLU A 623 -25.41 -6.79 -22.81
N MET A 624 -24.77 -5.99 -21.96
CA MET A 624 -25.32 -4.72 -21.51
C MET A 624 -25.00 -3.58 -22.47
N THR A 625 -26.04 -2.86 -22.86
CA THR A 625 -26.07 -2.09 -24.12
C THR A 625 -25.40 -0.70 -24.11
N ASP A 626 -24.88 -0.24 -22.96
CA ASP A 626 -24.07 0.99 -22.80
C ASP A 626 -22.80 0.72 -21.94
N PRO A 627 -21.80 -0.03 -22.45
CA PRO A 627 -20.65 -0.45 -21.66
C PRO A 627 -19.86 0.72 -21.03
N HIS A 628 -19.14 0.42 -19.95
CA HIS A 628 -18.31 1.42 -19.26
C HIS A 628 -17.12 1.85 -20.14
N VAL A 629 -16.69 3.10 -20.00
CA VAL A 629 -15.50 3.60 -20.72
C VAL A 629 -14.23 3.26 -19.93
N GLY A 630 -13.70 2.08 -20.17
CA GLY A 630 -12.66 1.45 -19.34
C GLY A 630 -13.27 0.44 -18.38
N ALA A 631 -12.43 -0.19 -17.56
CA ALA A 631 -12.80 -1.35 -16.75
C ALA A 631 -14.08 -1.16 -15.92
N VAL A 632 -14.84 -2.25 -15.78
CA VAL A 632 -15.88 -2.36 -14.75
C VAL A 632 -15.18 -2.62 -13.42
N THR A 633 -15.40 -1.74 -12.44
CA THR A 633 -14.66 -1.72 -11.18
C THR A 633 -15.47 -2.21 -10.01
N ARG A 634 -16.81 -2.24 -10.08
CA ARG A 634 -17.64 -2.87 -9.04
C ARG A 634 -18.89 -3.46 -9.70
N VAL A 635 -19.30 -4.66 -9.30
CA VAL A 635 -20.56 -5.31 -9.72
C VAL A 635 -21.33 -5.72 -8.47
N ARG A 636 -22.63 -5.42 -8.41
CA ARG A 636 -23.57 -5.81 -7.35
C ARG A 636 -24.95 -6.11 -7.94
N THR A 637 -25.79 -6.81 -7.19
CA THR A 637 -27.17 -7.17 -7.55
C THR A 637 -28.11 -6.80 -6.40
N ALA A 638 -29.38 -6.55 -6.70
CA ALA A 638 -30.42 -6.22 -5.70
C ALA A 638 -31.83 -6.49 -6.25
N GLU A 639 -32.84 -6.50 -5.38
CA GLU A 639 -34.25 -6.39 -5.78
C GLU A 639 -34.74 -4.95 -5.64
N VAL A 640 -35.50 -4.47 -6.63
CA VAL A 640 -36.22 -3.18 -6.64
C VAL A 640 -37.68 -3.45 -6.96
N ASP A 641 -38.61 -3.10 -6.06
CA ASP A 641 -40.06 -3.39 -6.17
C ASP A 641 -40.42 -4.89 -6.43
N GLY A 642 -39.47 -5.81 -6.25
CA GLY A 642 -39.59 -7.24 -6.53
C GLY A 642 -39.07 -7.69 -7.90
N GLU A 643 -38.42 -6.81 -8.65
CA GLU A 643 -37.68 -7.09 -9.89
C GLU A 643 -36.17 -7.06 -9.62
N THR A 644 -35.42 -8.05 -10.11
CA THR A 644 -33.97 -8.16 -9.87
C THR A 644 -33.19 -7.22 -10.80
N VAL A 645 -32.33 -6.38 -10.25
CA VAL A 645 -31.47 -5.45 -11.01
C VAL A 645 -29.99 -5.74 -10.78
N ALA A 646 -29.17 -5.48 -11.80
CA ALA A 646 -27.72 -5.44 -11.67
C ALA A 646 -27.24 -3.98 -11.61
N VAL A 647 -26.19 -3.72 -10.84
CA VAL A 647 -25.63 -2.40 -10.61
C VAL A 647 -24.12 -2.47 -10.83
N THR A 648 -23.57 -1.62 -11.70
CA THR A 648 -22.15 -1.63 -12.07
C THR A 648 -21.51 -0.25 -11.98
N GLY A 649 -20.34 -0.17 -11.34
CA GLY A 649 -19.44 0.99 -11.35
C GLY A 649 -18.23 0.74 -12.24
N GLY A 650 -17.57 1.79 -12.72
CA GLY A 650 -16.36 1.67 -13.54
C GLY A 650 -15.39 2.84 -13.45
N VAL A 651 -14.30 2.74 -14.21
CA VAL A 651 -13.25 3.76 -14.37
C VAL A 651 -13.82 5.09 -14.93
N ASP A 652 -14.97 5.03 -15.60
CA ASP A 652 -15.65 6.22 -16.13
C ASP A 652 -16.39 7.07 -15.07
N GLY A 653 -16.31 6.69 -13.79
CA GLY A 653 -16.92 7.42 -12.66
C GLY A 653 -18.44 7.42 -12.66
N ILE A 654 -19.03 6.46 -13.40
CA ILE A 654 -20.47 6.32 -13.59
C ILE A 654 -20.92 5.02 -12.94
N ILE A 655 -22.10 5.02 -12.31
CA ILE A 655 -22.77 3.79 -11.85
C ILE A 655 -24.03 3.59 -12.69
N ARG A 656 -24.14 2.44 -13.36
CA ARG A 656 -25.26 2.05 -14.22
C ARG A 656 -26.12 0.99 -13.55
N ILE A 657 -27.42 1.00 -13.85
CA ILE A 657 -28.41 0.06 -13.31
C ILE A 657 -29.07 -0.64 -14.50
N TRP A 658 -29.17 -1.96 -14.45
CA TRP A 658 -29.52 -2.82 -15.58
C TRP A 658 -30.59 -3.84 -15.23
N ASP A 659 -31.38 -4.21 -16.23
CA ASP A 659 -32.10 -5.47 -16.25
C ASP A 659 -31.10 -6.60 -16.62
N PRO A 660 -30.81 -7.56 -15.72
CA PRO A 660 -29.85 -8.62 -15.98
C PRO A 660 -30.34 -9.68 -16.98
N ALA A 661 -31.65 -9.79 -17.24
CA ALA A 661 -32.21 -10.73 -18.21
C ALA A 661 -32.21 -10.18 -19.64
N THR A 662 -32.33 -8.86 -19.83
CA THR A 662 -32.40 -8.24 -21.17
C THR A 662 -31.17 -7.44 -21.57
N GLY A 663 -30.37 -6.94 -20.62
CA GLY A 663 -29.26 -6.03 -20.87
C GLY A 663 -29.68 -4.59 -21.22
N GLU A 664 -30.94 -4.23 -21.00
CA GLU A 664 -31.41 -2.86 -21.10
C GLU A 664 -30.94 -2.03 -19.88
N LEU A 665 -30.48 -0.81 -20.16
CA LEU A 665 -30.11 0.18 -19.14
C LEU A 665 -31.38 0.80 -18.54
N ILE A 666 -31.57 0.61 -17.23
CA ILE A 666 -32.72 1.15 -16.48
C ILE A 666 -32.49 2.63 -16.15
N ASP A 667 -31.40 2.94 -15.45
CA ASP A 667 -31.01 4.33 -15.10
C ASP A 667 -29.50 4.42 -14.80
N THR A 668 -29.01 5.60 -14.40
CA THR A 668 -27.59 5.87 -14.18
C THR A 668 -27.32 6.95 -13.12
N TYR A 669 -26.58 6.59 -12.08
CA TYR A 669 -26.04 7.55 -11.11
C TYR A 669 -24.76 8.22 -11.62
N ARG A 670 -24.69 9.55 -11.49
CA ARG A 670 -23.60 10.41 -12.02
C ARG A 670 -23.15 11.48 -11.01
N GLY A 671 -23.08 11.12 -9.73
CA GLY A 671 -22.57 12.00 -8.67
C GLY A 671 -21.05 11.97 -8.49
N HIS A 672 -20.40 10.91 -8.94
CA HIS A 672 -18.95 10.73 -8.88
C HIS A 672 -18.22 11.41 -10.05
N THR A 673 -16.92 11.64 -9.89
CA THR A 673 -16.05 12.35 -10.85
C THR A 673 -14.71 11.65 -11.11
N ASP A 674 -14.45 10.56 -10.40
CA ASP A 674 -13.27 9.70 -10.51
C ASP A 674 -13.73 8.22 -10.46
N GLU A 675 -12.80 7.28 -10.58
CA GLU A 675 -13.06 5.83 -10.59
C GLU A 675 -13.91 5.35 -9.40
N ILE A 676 -14.88 4.46 -9.65
CA ILE A 676 -15.76 3.91 -8.60
C ILE A 676 -14.98 2.89 -7.75
N GLU A 677 -14.56 3.33 -6.57
CA GLU A 677 -13.72 2.59 -5.61
C GLU A 677 -14.49 2.00 -4.42
N GLY A 678 -15.81 2.21 -4.36
CA GLY A 678 -16.67 1.54 -3.39
C GLY A 678 -18.10 1.46 -3.89
N MET A 679 -18.73 0.31 -3.73
CA MET A 679 -20.15 0.12 -4.02
C MET A 679 -20.73 -1.06 -3.23
N SER A 680 -21.76 -0.78 -2.44
CA SER A 680 -22.54 -1.77 -1.68
C SER A 680 -24.00 -1.35 -1.62
N ILE A 681 -24.91 -2.30 -1.50
CA ILE A 681 -26.36 -2.08 -1.46
C ILE A 681 -26.90 -2.70 -0.17
N VAL A 682 -27.81 -2.01 0.51
CA VAL A 682 -28.46 -2.48 1.74
C VAL A 682 -29.95 -2.14 1.70
N ASP A 683 -30.82 -3.08 2.06
CA ASP A 683 -32.24 -2.78 2.25
C ASP A 683 -32.44 -1.99 3.56
N VAL A 684 -33.21 -0.91 3.48
CA VAL A 684 -33.62 -0.12 4.64
C VAL A 684 -35.14 0.02 4.65
N ASP A 685 -35.79 -0.70 5.57
CA ASP A 685 -37.25 -0.75 5.74
C ASP A 685 -38.03 -1.16 4.45
N GLY A 686 -37.43 -1.98 3.58
CA GLY A 686 -38.03 -2.40 2.30
C GLY A 686 -37.77 -1.44 1.13
N ARG A 687 -36.71 -0.61 1.20
CA ARG A 687 -36.22 0.22 0.10
C ARG A 687 -34.69 0.06 -0.05
N PRO A 688 -34.17 -0.34 -1.21
CA PRO A 688 -32.73 -0.50 -1.43
C PRO A 688 -31.99 0.85 -1.45
N VAL A 689 -30.97 0.95 -0.60
CA VAL A 689 -30.05 2.09 -0.49
C VAL A 689 -28.68 1.68 -1.01
N VAL A 690 -28.10 2.49 -1.89
CA VAL A 690 -26.73 2.33 -2.37
C VAL A 690 -25.79 3.22 -1.56
N TRP A 691 -24.68 2.64 -1.11
CA TRP A 691 -23.47 3.37 -0.72
C TRP A 691 -22.47 3.30 -1.87
N SER A 692 -21.94 4.43 -2.32
CA SER A 692 -20.93 4.47 -3.38
C SER A 692 -19.85 5.52 -3.14
N LYS A 693 -18.64 5.27 -3.67
CA LYS A 693 -17.44 6.06 -3.35
C LYS A 693 -16.47 6.15 -4.54
N ASP A 694 -15.89 7.32 -4.74
CA ASP A 694 -14.70 7.56 -5.57
C ASP A 694 -13.55 8.16 -4.72
N TYR A 695 -12.43 8.53 -5.35
CA TYR A 695 -11.26 9.13 -4.69
C TYR A 695 -11.50 10.48 -3.96
N SER A 696 -12.64 11.12 -4.20
CA SER A 696 -12.98 12.49 -3.80
C SER A 696 -14.32 12.60 -3.04
N THR A 697 -15.30 11.76 -3.37
CA THR A 697 -16.69 11.80 -2.89
C THR A 697 -17.16 10.43 -2.43
N GLU A 698 -17.88 10.42 -1.32
CA GLU A 698 -18.67 9.29 -0.82
C GLU A 698 -20.13 9.73 -0.83
N SER A 699 -21.04 8.90 -1.33
CA SER A 699 -22.44 9.26 -1.57
C SER A 699 -23.38 8.14 -1.17
N VAL A 700 -24.57 8.52 -0.70
CA VAL A 700 -25.64 7.59 -0.33
C VAL A 700 -26.94 8.03 -0.99
N TRP A 701 -27.59 7.11 -1.70
CA TRP A 701 -28.73 7.37 -2.58
C TRP A 701 -29.65 6.14 -2.65
N TYR A 702 -30.89 6.31 -3.11
CA TYR A 702 -31.83 5.19 -3.25
C TYR A 702 -31.74 4.56 -4.64
N LEU A 703 -31.74 3.24 -4.73
CA LEU A 703 -31.56 2.52 -6.00
C LEU A 703 -32.77 2.68 -6.95
N ASP A 704 -33.97 2.94 -6.40
CA ASP A 704 -35.23 3.14 -7.12
C ASP A 704 -35.44 4.58 -7.64
N ASP A 705 -34.68 5.55 -7.13
CA ASP A 705 -34.58 6.93 -7.64
C ASP A 705 -33.15 7.44 -7.47
N PRO A 706 -32.24 7.16 -8.44
CA PRO A 706 -30.86 7.63 -8.40
C PRO A 706 -30.70 9.16 -8.40
N SER A 707 -31.78 9.92 -8.60
CA SER A 707 -31.78 11.37 -8.44
C SER A 707 -32.04 11.82 -6.98
N GLU A 708 -32.59 10.95 -6.13
CA GLU A 708 -32.79 11.17 -4.70
C GLU A 708 -31.53 10.81 -3.90
N VAL A 709 -30.51 11.67 -4.00
CA VAL A 709 -29.32 11.61 -3.13
C VAL A 709 -29.70 11.98 -1.69
N ILE A 710 -29.40 11.08 -0.76
CA ILE A 710 -29.66 11.23 0.68
C ILE A 710 -28.56 12.08 1.32
N ASP A 711 -27.30 11.76 1.02
CA ASP A 711 -26.13 12.51 1.46
C ASP A 711 -24.95 12.35 0.48
N SER A 712 -24.02 13.32 0.49
CA SER A 712 -22.76 13.23 -0.24
C SER A 712 -21.67 14.05 0.49
N ARG A 713 -20.53 13.40 0.76
CA ARG A 713 -19.47 13.83 1.69
C ARG A 713 -18.08 13.64 1.08
N GLU A 714 -17.05 14.29 1.64
CA GLU A 714 -15.66 14.13 1.17
C GLU A 714 -15.13 12.71 1.49
N SER A 715 -14.50 12.07 0.50
CA SER A 715 -14.01 10.69 0.58
C SER A 715 -12.72 10.55 1.40
N ASN A 716 -12.76 9.70 2.42
CA ASN A 716 -11.57 9.25 3.15
C ASN A 716 -10.88 8.06 2.43
N TYR A 717 -9.62 7.74 2.77
CA TYR A 717 -8.95 6.54 2.20
C TYR A 717 -9.24 5.24 2.95
N ASN A 718 -10.03 5.25 4.03
CA ASN A 718 -10.37 4.01 4.72
C ASN A 718 -11.15 3.11 3.74
N GLY A 719 -10.71 1.87 3.56
CA GLY A 719 -11.51 0.84 2.89
C GLY A 719 -12.78 0.57 3.70
N VAL A 720 -13.89 0.29 3.00
CA VAL A 720 -15.15 -0.13 3.63
C VAL A 720 -15.28 -1.64 3.47
N ALA A 721 -15.17 -2.34 4.60
CA ALA A 721 -15.15 -3.80 4.66
C ALA A 721 -16.56 -4.42 4.73
N TRP A 722 -17.55 -3.63 5.17
CA TRP A 722 -18.92 -4.09 5.40
C TRP A 722 -19.90 -2.92 5.30
N VAL A 723 -21.09 -3.18 4.76
CA VAL A 723 -22.25 -2.27 4.77
C VAL A 723 -23.49 -3.10 5.12
N GLY A 724 -24.31 -2.64 6.06
CA GLY A 724 -25.45 -3.43 6.54
C GLY A 724 -26.20 -2.77 7.69
N MET A 725 -26.89 -3.58 8.50
CA MET A 725 -27.72 -3.13 9.61
C MET A 725 -27.03 -3.37 10.96
N TRP A 726 -26.48 -2.31 11.58
CA TRP A 726 -25.94 -2.36 12.94
C TRP A 726 -27.10 -2.41 13.95
N GLY A 727 -27.63 -3.62 14.17
CA GLY A 727 -28.80 -3.90 14.99
C GLY A 727 -30.12 -3.41 14.37
N SER A 728 -30.33 -2.10 14.34
CA SER A 728 -31.46 -1.47 13.65
C SER A 728 -31.10 -0.11 13.04
N VAL A 729 -29.81 0.09 12.73
CA VAL A 729 -29.25 1.33 12.20
C VAL A 729 -28.48 0.99 10.92
N PRO A 730 -28.86 1.54 9.75
CA PRO A 730 -28.07 1.39 8.53
C PRO A 730 -26.67 1.96 8.76
N ALA A 731 -25.63 1.18 8.48
CA ALA A 731 -24.26 1.46 8.87
C ALA A 731 -23.24 0.84 7.92
N TYR A 732 -21.99 1.26 8.04
CA TYR A 732 -20.85 0.69 7.34
C TYR A 732 -19.61 0.66 8.24
N ALA A 733 -18.70 -0.29 8.00
CA ALA A 733 -17.45 -0.43 8.75
C ALA A 733 -16.28 0.11 7.92
N SER A 734 -15.56 1.11 8.44
CA SER A 734 -14.45 1.77 7.76
C SER A 734 -13.19 1.68 8.64
N GLY A 735 -12.32 0.72 8.35
CA GLY A 735 -11.37 0.23 9.37
C GLY A 735 -12.13 -0.20 10.64
N ASN A 736 -11.60 0.11 11.81
CA ASN A 736 -12.24 -0.23 13.09
C ASN A 736 -13.47 0.65 13.45
N GLU A 737 -13.82 1.65 12.64
CA GLU A 737 -14.88 2.63 12.92
C GLU A 737 -16.22 2.17 12.30
N ILE A 738 -17.28 2.03 13.11
CA ILE A 738 -18.65 1.78 12.62
C ILE A 738 -19.35 3.14 12.43
N MET A 739 -19.76 3.41 11.19
CA MET A 739 -20.26 4.70 10.74
C MET A 739 -21.74 4.60 10.38
N GLN A 740 -22.55 5.58 10.76
CA GLN A 740 -23.95 5.67 10.36
C GLN A 740 -24.04 6.02 8.87
N LEU A 741 -24.73 5.19 8.10
CA LEU A 741 -24.76 5.27 6.64
C LEU A 741 -25.19 6.64 6.12
N PHE A 742 -26.29 7.21 6.63
CA PHE A 742 -26.91 8.43 6.10
C PHE A 742 -26.23 9.73 6.55
N THR A 743 -25.56 9.76 7.72
CA THR A 743 -24.94 10.99 8.24
C THR A 743 -23.41 10.99 8.24
N GLY A 744 -22.77 9.82 8.13
CA GLY A 744 -21.32 9.70 8.30
C GLY A 744 -20.84 9.96 9.73
N ASP A 745 -21.73 9.92 10.74
CA ASP A 745 -21.36 9.99 12.16
C ASP A 745 -20.82 8.63 12.63
N GLU A 746 -19.73 8.61 13.41
CA GLU A 746 -19.28 7.42 14.14
C GLU A 746 -20.33 7.03 15.19
N ILE A 747 -20.73 5.76 15.21
CA ILE A 747 -21.74 5.21 16.15
C ILE A 747 -21.21 4.07 17.03
N ASP A 748 -20.14 3.38 16.61
CA ASP A 748 -19.51 2.29 17.38
C ASP A 748 -18.04 2.08 16.94
N THR A 749 -17.28 1.27 17.68
CA THR A 749 -15.88 0.95 17.33
C THR A 749 -15.56 -0.52 17.57
N ILE A 750 -15.09 -1.24 16.55
CA ILE A 750 -14.62 -2.63 16.66
C ILE A 750 -13.32 -2.66 17.47
N GLN A 751 -13.22 -3.59 18.43
CA GLN A 751 -11.95 -3.91 19.10
C GLN A 751 -11.25 -5.07 18.37
N SER A 752 -10.66 -4.86 17.19
CA SER A 752 -9.84 -5.93 16.59
C SER A 752 -8.51 -6.11 17.34
N THR A 753 -8.03 -7.34 17.44
CA THR A 753 -6.64 -7.66 17.83
C THR A 753 -5.82 -8.25 16.68
N TYR A 754 -6.42 -8.35 15.50
CA TYR A 754 -5.79 -8.82 14.28
C TYR A 754 -5.41 -7.63 13.40
N TYR A 755 -4.46 -7.85 12.49
CA TYR A 755 -4.22 -6.96 11.37
C TYR A 755 -4.62 -7.76 10.12
N PRO A 756 -5.89 -7.69 9.71
CA PRO A 756 -6.38 -8.46 8.56
C PRO A 756 -5.75 -8.02 7.25
N ASP A 757 -5.40 -9.00 6.43
CA ASP A 757 -5.15 -8.82 5.00
C ASP A 757 -6.50 -8.66 4.25
N TRP A 758 -7.54 -9.40 4.69
CA TRP A 758 -8.95 -9.25 4.29
C TRP A 758 -9.86 -9.43 5.51
N TRP A 759 -11.00 -8.75 5.59
CA TRP A 759 -12.03 -8.97 6.62
C TRP A 759 -13.40 -8.41 6.22
N THR A 760 -14.45 -8.86 6.92
CA THR A 760 -15.83 -8.38 6.87
C THR A 760 -16.52 -8.63 8.22
N LEU A 761 -17.80 -8.29 8.35
CA LEU A 761 -18.63 -8.60 9.51
C LEU A 761 -19.78 -9.55 9.14
N GLU A 762 -19.91 -10.69 9.84
CA GLU A 762 -20.88 -11.75 9.55
C GLU A 762 -21.63 -12.22 10.81
N GLU A 763 -22.87 -12.71 10.68
CA GLU A 763 -23.59 -13.33 11.80
C GLU A 763 -23.19 -14.82 12.00
N VAL A 764 -22.40 -15.08 13.05
CA VAL A 764 -21.95 -16.42 13.44
C VAL A 764 -22.50 -16.76 14.83
N ASP A 765 -23.20 -17.90 14.94
CA ASP A 765 -23.87 -18.36 16.17
C ASP A 765 -24.87 -17.33 16.77
N GLY A 766 -25.60 -16.60 15.92
CA GLY A 766 -26.59 -15.61 16.35
C GLY A 766 -25.97 -14.31 16.89
N LYS A 767 -24.77 -13.97 16.42
CA LYS A 767 -24.02 -12.77 16.77
C LYS A 767 -23.21 -12.25 15.58
N MET A 768 -23.24 -10.95 15.32
CA MET A 768 -22.23 -10.33 14.47
C MET A 768 -20.81 -10.59 15.03
N ARG A 769 -19.91 -11.00 14.15
CA ARG A 769 -18.49 -11.23 14.38
C ARG A 769 -17.67 -10.44 13.36
N GLU A 770 -16.45 -10.09 13.74
CA GLU A 770 -15.41 -9.77 12.77
C GLU A 770 -14.85 -11.10 12.25
N VAL A 771 -14.76 -11.26 10.93
CA VAL A 771 -14.28 -12.46 10.26
C VAL A 771 -13.30 -12.06 9.16
N GLY A 772 -12.13 -12.68 9.10
CA GLY A 772 -11.09 -12.26 8.16
C GLY A 772 -9.94 -13.25 8.00
N VAL A 773 -8.90 -12.82 7.31
CA VAL A 773 -7.62 -13.52 7.13
C VAL A 773 -6.49 -12.66 7.68
N SER A 774 -5.61 -13.26 8.48
CA SER A 774 -4.37 -12.62 8.96
C SER A 774 -3.28 -13.69 9.13
N GLU A 775 -2.05 -13.40 8.68
CA GLU A 775 -0.92 -14.37 8.66
C GLU A 775 -1.25 -15.70 7.94
N ASN A 776 -2.04 -15.65 6.85
CA ASN A 776 -2.54 -16.82 6.12
C ASN A 776 -3.39 -17.78 6.99
N ARG A 777 -4.12 -17.24 7.97
CA ARG A 777 -5.10 -17.95 8.79
C ARG A 777 -6.44 -17.21 8.74
N VAL A 778 -7.53 -17.92 8.49
CA VAL A 778 -8.90 -17.41 8.76
C VAL A 778 -9.07 -17.20 10.26
N TYR A 779 -9.76 -16.14 10.67
CA TYR A 779 -10.09 -15.89 12.07
C TYR A 779 -11.54 -15.42 12.22
N VAL A 780 -12.06 -15.62 13.44
CA VAL A 780 -13.33 -15.06 13.91
C VAL A 780 -13.05 -14.43 15.27
N SER A 781 -13.43 -13.16 15.45
CA SER A 781 -13.24 -12.39 16.69
C SER A 781 -14.55 -11.85 17.24
N ASP A 782 -14.59 -11.71 18.57
CA ASP A 782 -15.67 -11.07 19.30
C ASP A 782 -15.46 -9.55 19.32
N MET A 783 -16.26 -8.81 18.54
CA MET A 783 -16.04 -7.38 18.24
C MET A 783 -15.97 -6.45 19.47
N GLU A 784 -16.57 -6.83 20.60
CA GLU A 784 -16.52 -6.07 21.86
C GLU A 784 -15.18 -6.22 22.60
N THR A 785 -14.48 -7.34 22.39
CA THR A 785 -13.33 -7.76 23.21
C THR A 785 -12.04 -8.01 22.42
N GLY A 786 -12.17 -8.27 21.12
CA GLY A 786 -11.09 -8.67 20.23
C GLY A 786 -10.53 -10.06 20.47
N GLU A 787 -11.09 -10.83 21.41
CA GLU A 787 -10.69 -12.21 21.64
C GLU A 787 -11.24 -13.13 20.53
N SER A 788 -10.48 -14.14 20.13
CA SER A 788 -10.94 -15.11 19.13
C SER A 788 -12.15 -15.88 19.64
N ALA A 789 -13.18 -16.00 18.80
CA ALA A 789 -14.47 -16.53 19.18
C ALA A 789 -14.54 -18.07 19.25
N GLY A 790 -13.49 -18.78 18.83
CA GLY A 790 -13.53 -20.24 18.65
C GLY A 790 -12.17 -20.94 18.66
N GLY A 791 -12.05 -22.02 17.88
CA GLY A 791 -10.79 -22.73 17.65
C GLY A 791 -9.83 -21.95 16.73
N THR A 792 -8.59 -22.41 16.64
CA THR A 792 -7.64 -21.88 15.65
C THR A 792 -7.78 -22.64 14.34
N PHE A 793 -8.23 -21.95 13.29
CA PHE A 793 -8.13 -22.42 11.91
C PHE A 793 -6.66 -22.78 11.58
N ASP A 794 -6.46 -23.79 10.72
CA ASP A 794 -5.12 -24.15 10.23
C ASP A 794 -4.48 -22.96 9.50
N GLN A 795 -3.16 -22.80 9.61
CA GLN A 795 -2.43 -21.85 8.79
C GLN A 795 -2.29 -22.43 7.37
N LEU A 796 -2.76 -21.69 6.37
CA LEU A 796 -2.61 -22.04 4.96
C LEU A 796 -1.13 -22.01 4.56
N ALA A 797 -0.75 -22.91 3.65
CA ALA A 797 0.65 -23.08 3.25
C ALA A 797 1.17 -21.97 2.31
N TYR A 798 0.26 -21.16 1.77
CA TYR A 798 0.50 -20.10 0.80
C TYR A 798 -0.34 -18.87 1.15
N ASP A 799 -0.01 -17.74 0.54
CA ASP A 799 -0.77 -16.50 0.71
C ASP A 799 -2.18 -16.67 0.10
N VAL A 800 -3.17 -16.13 0.79
CA VAL A 800 -4.53 -15.99 0.26
C VAL A 800 -4.48 -14.95 -0.87
N ALA A 801 -5.22 -15.20 -1.95
CA ALA A 801 -5.36 -14.28 -3.08
C ALA A 801 -6.75 -13.62 -3.10
N ALA A 802 -7.79 -14.38 -2.71
CA ALA A 802 -9.15 -13.89 -2.53
C ALA A 802 -9.82 -14.61 -1.34
N PHE A 803 -10.73 -13.90 -0.67
CA PHE A 803 -11.43 -14.35 0.53
C PHE A 803 -12.83 -13.76 0.55
N ASP A 804 -13.83 -14.60 0.81
CA ASP A 804 -15.21 -14.18 0.99
C ASP A 804 -15.89 -14.96 2.13
N VAL A 805 -16.99 -14.40 2.64
CA VAL A 805 -17.78 -14.93 3.75
C VAL A 805 -19.27 -14.84 3.39
N GLY A 806 -19.98 -15.97 3.50
CA GLY A 806 -21.40 -16.05 3.18
C GLY A 806 -22.14 -17.13 3.96
N GLN A 807 -23.46 -17.11 3.86
CA GLN A 807 -24.35 -18.08 4.52
C GLN A 807 -24.78 -19.17 3.53
N ALA A 808 -24.64 -20.44 3.94
CA ALA A 808 -25.22 -21.59 3.26
C ALA A 808 -26.28 -22.22 4.17
N GLY A 809 -27.55 -21.91 3.92
CA GLY A 809 -28.66 -22.25 4.83
C GLY A 809 -28.47 -21.58 6.20
N ASP A 810 -28.43 -22.39 7.26
CA ASP A 810 -28.16 -21.93 8.64
C ASP A 810 -26.64 -21.90 8.99
N THR A 811 -25.73 -22.02 8.02
CA THR A 811 -24.28 -22.18 8.25
C THR A 811 -23.45 -21.05 7.67
N ALA A 812 -22.80 -20.27 8.53
CA ALA A 812 -21.83 -19.24 8.14
C ALA A 812 -20.49 -19.87 7.71
N LEU A 813 -20.09 -19.63 6.46
CA LEU A 813 -18.87 -20.15 5.85
C LEU A 813 -17.93 -19.02 5.45
N ALA A 814 -16.63 -19.22 5.65
CA ALA A 814 -15.60 -18.48 4.93
C ALA A 814 -14.99 -19.36 3.85
N VAL A 815 -14.60 -18.77 2.73
CA VAL A 815 -13.82 -19.43 1.68
C VAL A 815 -12.54 -18.65 1.40
N THR A 816 -11.44 -19.36 1.21
CA THR A 816 -10.13 -18.80 0.83
C THR A 816 -9.63 -19.46 -0.44
N ALA A 817 -9.27 -18.68 -1.46
CA ALA A 817 -8.41 -19.13 -2.55
C ALA A 817 -6.96 -18.68 -2.26
N THR A 818 -5.99 -19.56 -2.52
CA THR A 818 -4.57 -19.22 -2.39
C THR A 818 -3.95 -18.82 -3.72
N SER A 819 -2.76 -18.23 -3.68
CA SER A 819 -1.96 -17.89 -4.87
C SER A 819 -1.42 -19.10 -5.67
N GLU A 820 -1.57 -20.33 -5.18
CA GLU A 820 -1.39 -21.57 -5.97
C GLU A 820 -2.71 -22.11 -6.58
N GLY A 821 -3.83 -21.39 -6.40
CA GLY A 821 -5.14 -21.78 -6.91
C GLY A 821 -5.87 -22.85 -6.10
N SER A 822 -5.43 -23.19 -4.88
CA SER A 822 -6.20 -24.09 -4.00
C SER A 822 -7.30 -23.34 -3.27
N VAL A 823 -8.52 -23.91 -3.23
CA VAL A 823 -9.71 -23.29 -2.62
C VAL A 823 -10.19 -24.13 -1.42
N GLN A 824 -10.39 -23.48 -0.27
CA GLN A 824 -10.79 -24.15 0.98
C GLN A 824 -11.92 -23.36 1.66
N ALA A 825 -13.00 -24.08 2.00
CA ALA A 825 -14.08 -23.57 2.86
C ALA A 825 -13.83 -23.87 4.35
N TRP A 826 -14.41 -23.07 5.23
CA TRP A 826 -14.27 -23.16 6.68
C TRP A 826 -15.61 -22.86 7.37
N ASP A 827 -15.97 -23.67 8.37
CA ASP A 827 -17.16 -23.48 9.19
C ASP A 827 -16.82 -22.49 10.33
N LEU A 828 -17.51 -21.35 10.35
CA LEU A 828 -17.14 -20.23 11.22
C LEU A 828 -17.55 -20.40 12.68
N ALA A 829 -18.56 -21.23 12.95
CA ALA A 829 -19.03 -21.51 14.31
C ALA A 829 -18.11 -22.50 15.04
N SER A 830 -17.65 -23.54 14.34
CA SER A 830 -16.72 -24.56 14.86
C SER A 830 -15.24 -24.17 14.75
N ALA A 831 -14.90 -23.30 13.79
CA ALA A 831 -13.53 -23.04 13.33
C ALA A 831 -12.80 -24.29 12.76
N GLU A 832 -13.56 -25.23 12.19
CA GLU A 832 -13.03 -26.40 11.46
C GLU A 832 -13.13 -26.20 9.93
N LYS A 833 -12.44 -27.05 9.16
CA LYS A 833 -12.51 -27.06 7.69
C LYS A 833 -13.87 -27.58 7.25
N TYR A 834 -14.54 -26.86 6.34
CA TYR A 834 -15.77 -27.31 5.71
C TYR A 834 -15.45 -28.15 4.45
N GLY A 835 -16.26 -29.17 4.21
CA GLY A 835 -16.23 -30.02 3.01
C GLY A 835 -14.84 -30.53 2.61
N THR A 836 -14.54 -30.38 1.31
CA THR A 836 -13.27 -30.82 0.69
C THR A 836 -12.68 -29.67 -0.11
N ALA A 837 -11.36 -29.46 -0.01
CA ALA A 837 -10.69 -28.41 -0.77
C ALA A 837 -10.64 -28.71 -2.28
N ALA A 838 -10.97 -27.72 -3.12
CA ALA A 838 -10.75 -27.81 -4.56
C ALA A 838 -9.25 -27.68 -4.88
N THR A 839 -8.81 -28.34 -5.96
CA THR A 839 -7.39 -28.53 -6.29
C THR A 839 -6.99 -27.74 -7.54
N GLU A 840 -5.92 -26.95 -7.43
CA GLU A 840 -5.18 -26.28 -8.52
C GLU A 840 -6.05 -25.60 -9.60
N LEU A 841 -6.64 -24.43 -9.28
CA LEU A 841 -7.08 -23.48 -10.30
C LEU A 841 -5.89 -23.01 -11.14
N TYR A 842 -5.96 -23.18 -12.46
CA TYR A 842 -4.95 -22.73 -13.41
C TYR A 842 -5.18 -21.28 -13.88
N GLN A 843 -5.60 -20.40 -12.97
CA GLN A 843 -5.78 -18.96 -13.21
C GLN A 843 -5.38 -18.11 -12.00
N THR A 844 -5.02 -16.85 -12.23
CA THR A 844 -4.94 -15.85 -11.15
C THR A 844 -6.35 -15.57 -10.67
N VAL A 845 -6.65 -15.82 -9.40
CA VAL A 845 -7.93 -15.45 -8.78
C VAL A 845 -7.88 -13.98 -8.37
N TYR A 846 -8.92 -13.20 -8.71
CA TYR A 846 -9.04 -11.81 -8.28
C TYR A 846 -10.00 -11.65 -7.09
N ASP A 847 -11.17 -12.28 -7.15
CA ASP A 847 -12.20 -12.22 -6.09
C ASP A 847 -13.16 -13.43 -6.20
N MET A 848 -14.08 -13.59 -5.24
CA MET A 848 -15.02 -14.72 -5.18
C MET A 848 -16.33 -14.37 -4.45
N GLU A 849 -17.35 -15.22 -4.61
CA GLU A 849 -18.64 -15.10 -3.90
C GLU A 849 -19.14 -16.46 -3.41
N VAL A 850 -19.45 -16.56 -2.12
CA VAL A 850 -20.00 -17.74 -1.43
C VAL A 850 -21.53 -17.66 -1.38
N THR A 851 -22.22 -18.68 -1.89
CA THR A 851 -23.68 -18.70 -1.94
C THR A 851 -24.27 -20.11 -1.88
N GLN A 852 -25.59 -20.23 -2.06
CA GLN A 852 -26.30 -21.51 -2.10
C GLN A 852 -27.08 -21.69 -3.41
N LEU A 853 -26.71 -22.68 -4.23
CA LEU A 853 -27.37 -22.98 -5.51
C LEU A 853 -28.03 -24.36 -5.48
N ASN A 854 -29.36 -24.39 -5.66
CA ASN A 854 -30.19 -25.60 -5.58
C ASN A 854 -29.91 -26.39 -4.28
N ASP A 855 -30.09 -25.72 -3.13
CA ASP A 855 -29.81 -26.19 -1.77
C ASP A 855 -28.34 -26.57 -1.44
N ARG A 856 -27.39 -26.54 -2.40
CA ARG A 856 -25.96 -26.85 -2.14
C ARG A 856 -25.12 -25.61 -1.85
N PRO A 857 -24.14 -25.67 -0.92
CA PRO A 857 -23.16 -24.63 -0.71
C PRO A 857 -22.19 -24.58 -1.91
N VAL A 858 -21.99 -23.40 -2.49
CA VAL A 858 -21.08 -23.20 -3.63
C VAL A 858 -20.22 -21.95 -3.44
N VAL A 859 -19.11 -21.89 -4.17
CA VAL A 859 -18.35 -20.65 -4.39
C VAL A 859 -18.19 -20.42 -5.88
N LEU A 860 -18.48 -19.20 -6.32
CA LEU A 860 -18.11 -18.70 -7.64
C LEU A 860 -16.76 -17.98 -7.51
N VAL A 861 -15.78 -18.38 -8.31
CA VAL A 861 -14.43 -17.81 -8.30
C VAL A 861 -14.15 -17.20 -9.67
N TRP A 862 -13.59 -15.99 -9.72
CA TRP A 862 -13.25 -15.34 -10.99
C TRP A 862 -11.83 -14.78 -11.00
N GLY A 863 -11.33 -14.55 -12.21
CA GLY A 863 -9.90 -14.40 -12.42
C GLY A 863 -9.49 -14.21 -13.88
N SER A 864 -8.20 -14.44 -14.13
CA SER A 864 -7.54 -14.21 -15.42
C SER A 864 -7.99 -15.12 -16.58
N THR A 865 -8.91 -16.07 -16.35
CA THR A 865 -9.48 -16.93 -17.41
C THR A 865 -11.01 -16.97 -17.45
N GLY A 866 -11.70 -16.28 -16.54
CA GLY A 866 -13.17 -16.32 -16.42
C GLY A 866 -13.69 -16.89 -15.10
N LEU A 867 -14.94 -17.35 -15.11
CA LEU A 867 -15.64 -17.91 -13.96
C LEU A 867 -15.34 -19.41 -13.77
N SER A 868 -15.24 -19.85 -12.52
CA SER A 868 -15.25 -21.26 -12.10
C SER A 868 -16.16 -21.44 -10.88
N LEU A 869 -17.14 -22.33 -10.98
CA LEU A 869 -18.11 -22.63 -9.91
C LEU A 869 -17.72 -23.95 -9.21
N PHE A 870 -17.68 -23.98 -7.88
CA PHE A 870 -17.31 -25.18 -7.11
C PHE A 870 -18.39 -25.55 -6.08
N ASP A 871 -18.65 -26.85 -5.96
CA ASP A 871 -19.43 -27.44 -4.87
C ASP A 871 -18.55 -27.53 -3.60
N LEU A 872 -18.96 -26.87 -2.51
CA LEU A 872 -18.13 -26.72 -1.31
C LEU A 872 -18.11 -27.97 -0.42
N ASP A 873 -19.08 -28.88 -0.55
CA ASP A 873 -19.09 -30.17 0.15
C ASP A 873 -18.01 -31.12 -0.42
N THR A 874 -17.90 -31.16 -1.75
CA THR A 874 -17.10 -32.13 -2.50
C THR A 874 -15.77 -31.59 -3.03
N GLY A 875 -15.64 -30.28 -3.22
CA GLY A 875 -14.49 -29.64 -3.87
C GLY A 875 -14.41 -29.90 -5.38
N GLU A 876 -15.47 -30.46 -6.00
CA GLU A 876 -15.53 -30.68 -7.45
C GLU A 876 -16.03 -29.39 -8.16
N GLN A 877 -15.45 -29.11 -9.33
CA GLN A 877 -15.92 -28.01 -10.20
C GLN A 877 -17.25 -28.41 -10.86
N ILE A 878 -18.22 -27.51 -10.82
CA ILE A 878 -19.51 -27.65 -11.49
C ILE A 878 -19.37 -27.10 -12.92
N GLY A 879 -19.39 -27.98 -13.92
CA GLY A 879 -19.25 -27.61 -15.33
C GLY A 879 -17.80 -27.39 -15.79
N GLU A 880 -17.65 -26.77 -16.96
CA GLU A 880 -16.37 -26.22 -17.42
C GLU A 880 -16.21 -24.76 -16.91
N SER A 881 -15.18 -24.03 -17.34
CA SER A 881 -15.08 -22.59 -17.01
C SER A 881 -16.10 -21.79 -17.81
N LEU A 882 -16.85 -20.90 -17.15
CA LEU A 882 -17.86 -20.03 -17.78
C LEU A 882 -17.25 -18.65 -18.04
N ALA A 883 -17.88 -17.84 -18.91
CA ALA A 883 -17.38 -16.51 -19.29
C ALA A 883 -15.87 -16.48 -19.64
N PRO A 884 -15.44 -17.10 -20.75
CA PRO A 884 -14.02 -17.26 -21.06
C PRO A 884 -13.37 -15.95 -21.53
N HIS A 885 -12.63 -15.29 -20.64
CA HIS A 885 -11.88 -14.06 -20.90
C HIS A 885 -10.35 -14.30 -20.89
N SER A 886 -9.57 -13.36 -21.45
CA SER A 886 -8.09 -13.42 -21.41
C SER A 886 -7.42 -12.10 -21.81
N GLY A 887 -6.32 -11.73 -21.16
CA GLY A 887 -5.49 -10.59 -21.56
C GLY A 887 -6.06 -9.25 -21.08
N ASP A 888 -6.21 -8.27 -21.95
CA ASP A 888 -6.70 -6.93 -21.56
C ASP A 888 -8.21 -6.91 -21.17
N ASP A 889 -8.90 -8.06 -21.25
CA ASP A 889 -10.36 -8.22 -21.03
C ASP A 889 -10.69 -9.14 -19.82
N GLU A 890 -9.77 -9.32 -18.89
CA GLU A 890 -9.97 -10.17 -17.70
C GLU A 890 -11.16 -9.71 -16.82
N LEU A 891 -11.78 -10.66 -16.11
CA LEU A 891 -12.89 -10.37 -15.18
C LEU A 891 -12.35 -9.93 -13.82
N TYR A 892 -12.57 -8.66 -13.48
CA TYR A 892 -12.21 -8.15 -12.15
C TYR A 892 -13.33 -8.34 -11.12
N TYR A 893 -14.60 -8.30 -11.54
CA TYR A 893 -15.75 -8.37 -10.64
C TYR A 893 -16.88 -9.20 -11.23
N ALA A 894 -17.57 -9.94 -10.36
CA ALA A 894 -18.87 -10.53 -10.63
C ALA A 894 -19.83 -10.29 -9.45
N ALA A 895 -21.10 -10.61 -9.64
CA ALA A 895 -22.07 -10.80 -8.57
C ALA A 895 -23.12 -11.84 -9.00
N ILE A 896 -23.60 -12.66 -8.07
CA ILE A 896 -24.66 -13.64 -8.30
C ILE A 896 -26.04 -13.00 -8.09
N ALA A 897 -27.04 -13.50 -8.80
CA ALA A 897 -28.43 -13.14 -8.61
C ALA A 897 -29.36 -14.34 -8.88
N ASN A 898 -30.63 -14.20 -8.49
CA ASN A 898 -31.72 -15.02 -8.98
C ASN A 898 -32.72 -14.12 -9.73
N VAL A 899 -33.12 -14.53 -10.93
CA VAL A 899 -33.99 -13.75 -11.83
C VAL A 899 -35.15 -14.65 -12.27
N ASP A 900 -36.37 -14.33 -11.80
CA ASP A 900 -37.59 -15.12 -12.03
C ASP A 900 -37.47 -16.63 -11.67
N GLY A 901 -36.57 -16.98 -10.74
CA GLY A 901 -36.27 -18.35 -10.31
C GLY A 901 -34.94 -18.91 -10.84
N HIS A 902 -34.34 -18.29 -11.86
CA HIS A 902 -33.14 -18.77 -12.54
C HIS A 902 -31.89 -18.14 -11.91
N PRO A 903 -30.89 -18.91 -11.46
CA PRO A 903 -29.65 -18.37 -10.92
C PRO A 903 -28.74 -17.88 -12.05
N VAL A 904 -28.13 -16.71 -11.87
CA VAL A 904 -27.27 -16.05 -12.86
C VAL A 904 -26.03 -15.43 -12.21
N ALA A 905 -24.95 -15.30 -12.98
CA ALA A 905 -23.80 -14.47 -12.64
C ALA A 905 -23.75 -13.26 -13.58
N VAL A 906 -23.64 -12.06 -13.02
CA VAL A 906 -23.35 -10.83 -13.77
C VAL A 906 -21.85 -10.55 -13.66
N THR A 907 -21.17 -10.36 -14.79
CA THR A 907 -19.71 -10.21 -14.87
C THR A 907 -19.31 -8.85 -15.43
N GLY A 908 -18.21 -8.26 -14.93
CA GLY A 908 -17.63 -7.01 -15.44
C GLY A 908 -16.16 -7.17 -15.84
N SER A 909 -15.81 -6.79 -17.07
CA SER A 909 -14.46 -6.98 -17.64
C SER A 909 -13.57 -5.73 -17.62
N GLY A 910 -12.25 -5.95 -17.78
CA GLY A 910 -11.24 -4.89 -17.92
C GLY A 910 -11.45 -3.94 -19.11
N LEU A 911 -12.21 -4.34 -20.13
CA LEU A 911 -12.59 -3.48 -21.26
C LEU A 911 -13.89 -2.69 -21.05
N GLY A 912 -14.57 -2.88 -19.91
CA GLY A 912 -15.83 -2.18 -19.59
C GLY A 912 -17.10 -2.92 -20.02
N THR A 913 -16.98 -4.16 -20.50
CA THR A 913 -18.14 -5.00 -20.85
C THR A 913 -18.84 -5.50 -19.59
N VAL A 914 -20.17 -5.57 -19.62
CA VAL A 914 -20.98 -6.24 -18.59
C VAL A 914 -21.87 -7.28 -19.28
N GLN A 915 -21.89 -8.51 -18.76
CA GLN A 915 -22.61 -9.64 -19.35
C GLN A 915 -23.30 -10.48 -18.26
N THR A 916 -24.41 -11.13 -18.59
CA THR A 916 -25.11 -12.07 -17.69
C THR A 916 -24.98 -13.50 -18.20
N TRP A 917 -24.65 -14.43 -17.31
CA TRP A 917 -24.42 -15.84 -17.59
C TRP A 917 -25.33 -16.72 -16.74
N SER A 918 -25.88 -17.78 -17.34
CA SER A 918 -26.72 -18.74 -16.62
C SER A 918 -25.89 -19.64 -15.69
N LEU A 919 -26.38 -19.84 -14.47
CA LEU A 919 -25.87 -20.83 -13.51
C LEU A 919 -26.82 -22.04 -13.36
N GLN A 920 -27.73 -22.25 -14.33
CA GLN A 920 -28.77 -23.28 -14.27
C GLN A 920 -28.28 -24.66 -14.75
N GLU A 921 -28.15 -25.60 -13.81
CA GLU A 921 -27.90 -27.05 -14.07
C GLU A 921 -29.10 -27.81 -14.66
#